data_AF-A0A1M2ZN69-F1
#
_entry.id   AF-A0A1M2ZN69-F1
#
_cell.length_a   1.000
_cell.length_b   1.000
_cell.length_c   1.000
_cell.angle_alpha   90.00
_cell.angle_beta   90.00
_cell.angle_gamma   90.00
#
_symmetry.space_group_name_H-M   'P 1'
#
loop_
_entity.id
_entity.type
_entity.pdbx_description
1 polymer ?
#
loop_
_entity_poly.entity_id
_entity_poly.type
_entity_poly.pdbx_seq_one_letter_code
_entity_poly.pdbx_strand_id
1 'polypeptide(L)'
;MTSTKKIVSLVMAVVFSMTMFSSFGTVTAVTGQDEVVTLIEGGSQWKYEDTNTSQYGDAATDFRSEGFNDTAWKTGKAPLGYPLTDTNPTFGLISDGTLVNNVSKPNAILTYYFRKEFTIADVSRVTKLEANVGFDDGFVMYINGTEVNRTYMNEGTVSHTTNANYVNEPSTPEGSTVLDLTSKIALLKNGLNKIAVSVHNRDADSSDIYFAMNLKATLGAALPEVDTTKQPKQVNVHLGADAATSVNITYTTASTTSTQVVLNKKGETGKTTVAGTEAAGAANKIFHKIPVIGLSAGTEYEYTVGDGTNSFSGTFKTALAQGSKDSFKFVYLADTQVANATDAKALGATMEKVSQISNHDFVYLAGDITDTSTSEAQWELLYNNQGAFPDGGQKMFRSKAISVIQGNHDNDTFNGHINAPAQEGNVVYSYDYGMVKFIMLNLEASRYSTDSRAKQEAFLRAKTAEAKAAGQWTIVGFHKSLYTGASHITDSDVIDARKFWGPKFAELDIDMVLQGHDHVYSRGFINAAGENAKPTVGSDGKVNDPANAPLYMVGGHAGGLKWYSQKNYTVTAGDPLTANYSFLDKNSTDDQSDIKQEQWVTEFTVTDEEITINSYCFKYNTTSDTITTPQYLYDTLTVKRDVAITADIGGSNLGVADINGEVTYTASLNDLHNANAFNVEVSYDNSVLELVKSESLLNGTIFTSPKNSTGKAGLLVGVSNGITKTGKTDVVKFTFKVKNTAAYGSTEVKLTKADTAFLTDTGSKDAAVEIGTEKVTTEIYTYIHASDINGDNKITLADLSLALANYQGIDKKFDINLDGTVNTADYIIIAGFLIAA
;
A
#
# COMPACT_ATOMS: atom_id res chain seq x y z
N MET A 1 -51.66 -40.15 53.50
CA MET A 1 -51.32 -40.00 52.07
C MET A 1 -49.81 -39.86 51.96
N THR A 2 -49.26 -40.45 50.92
CA THR A 2 -47.88 -40.93 50.72
C THR A 2 -46.78 -39.88 50.83
N SER A 3 -45.75 -40.22 51.64
CA SER A 3 -44.40 -39.65 51.61
C SER A 3 -43.40 -40.81 51.60
N THR A 4 -42.28 -40.59 50.91
CA THR A 4 -40.97 -41.26 51.09
C THR A 4 -40.85 -42.74 50.71
N LYS A 5 -40.28 -42.99 49.51
CA LYS A 5 -39.62 -44.26 49.12
C LYS A 5 -38.13 -44.12 49.43
N LYS A 6 -37.59 -44.88 50.39
CA LYS A 6 -37.04 -46.25 50.35
C LYS A 6 -35.54 -46.32 50.08
N ILE A 7 -34.86 -46.63 51.19
CA ILE A 7 -33.50 -47.10 51.49
C ILE A 7 -33.14 -48.43 50.79
N VAL A 8 -31.84 -48.67 50.51
CA VAL A 8 -31.01 -49.91 50.72
C VAL A 8 -29.53 -49.56 50.32
N SER A 9 -28.55 -49.25 51.20
CA SER A 9 -27.56 -50.09 51.97
C SER A 9 -26.96 -51.29 51.21
N LEU A 10 -25.69 -51.73 51.23
CA LEU A 10 -24.37 -51.43 51.84
C LEU A 10 -23.43 -52.54 51.26
N VAL A 11 -22.10 -52.35 51.23
CA VAL A 11 -20.99 -53.31 51.50
C VAL A 11 -19.77 -53.21 50.56
N MET A 12 -18.61 -53.28 51.23
CA MET A 12 -17.18 -53.12 50.92
C MET A 12 -16.51 -53.97 49.81
N ALA A 13 -15.38 -53.40 49.32
CA ALA A 13 -14.01 -53.96 49.24
C ALA A 13 -13.33 -54.16 47.84
N VAL A 14 -12.35 -53.27 47.59
CA VAL A 14 -10.95 -53.43 47.10
C VAL A 14 -10.66 -54.28 45.84
N VAL A 15 -10.02 -53.68 44.81
CA VAL A 15 -8.64 -53.92 44.30
C VAL A 15 -8.40 -53.16 42.96
N PHE A 16 -7.34 -52.34 42.97
CA PHE A 16 -6.43 -51.82 41.92
C PHE A 16 -6.73 -51.96 40.40
N SER A 17 -6.65 -50.82 39.68
CA SER A 17 -5.68 -50.49 38.60
C SER A 17 -6.28 -49.73 37.38
N MET A 18 -5.41 -48.91 36.76
CA MET A 18 -5.49 -48.25 35.44
C MET A 18 -6.29 -46.94 35.24
N THR A 19 -5.51 -45.85 35.26
CA THR A 19 -5.43 -44.76 34.26
C THR A 19 -6.71 -44.24 33.60
N MET A 20 -7.06 -42.97 33.89
CA MET A 20 -7.71 -42.06 32.93
C MET A 20 -7.46 -40.60 33.32
N PHE A 21 -7.28 -39.80 32.27
CA PHE A 21 -7.04 -38.36 32.21
C PHE A 21 -8.07 -37.52 32.98
N SER A 22 -7.59 -36.49 33.69
CA SER A 22 -8.13 -35.12 33.64
C SER A 22 -7.29 -34.20 34.53
N SER A 23 -6.26 -33.55 33.98
CA SER A 23 -5.76 -32.31 34.58
C SER A 23 -6.59 -31.16 34.00
N PHE A 24 -7.60 -30.72 34.73
CA PHE A 24 -8.08 -29.35 34.57
C PHE A 24 -6.94 -28.44 35.04
N GLY A 25 -6.12 -27.99 34.09
CA GLY A 25 -5.27 -26.84 34.31
C GLY A 25 -6.18 -25.65 34.55
N THR A 26 -6.14 -25.11 35.75
CA THR A 26 -6.68 -23.79 36.05
C THR A 26 -6.01 -22.79 35.11
N VAL A 27 -6.77 -22.30 34.13
CA VAL A 27 -6.40 -21.13 33.34
C VAL A 27 -6.49 -19.94 34.28
N THR A 28 -5.37 -19.50 34.81
CA THR A 28 -5.28 -18.19 35.44
C THR A 28 -5.38 -17.16 34.31
N ALA A 29 -6.49 -16.44 34.23
CA ALA A 29 -6.63 -15.32 33.32
C ALA A 29 -5.57 -14.27 33.70
N VAL A 30 -4.53 -14.12 32.86
CA VAL A 30 -3.58 -13.02 32.97
C VAL A 30 -4.25 -11.81 32.34
N THR A 31 -4.72 -10.89 33.17
CA THR A 31 -5.25 -9.59 32.74
C THR A 31 -4.11 -8.75 32.17
N GLY A 32 -3.94 -8.77 30.84
CA GLY A 32 -2.92 -7.98 30.13
C GLY A 32 -3.26 -6.49 30.02
N GLN A 33 -3.28 -5.78 31.15
CA GLN A 33 -3.27 -4.32 31.13
C GLN A 33 -1.84 -3.79 31.09
N ASP A 34 -1.66 -2.62 30.48
CA ASP A 34 -0.43 -1.85 30.61
C ASP A 34 -0.19 -1.56 32.09
N GLU A 35 1.00 -1.91 32.55
CA GLU A 35 1.39 -1.82 33.95
C GLU A 35 2.22 -0.56 34.15
N VAL A 36 1.73 0.40 34.96
CA VAL A 36 2.55 1.55 35.37
C VAL A 36 3.39 1.14 36.56
N VAL A 37 4.70 1.06 36.35
CA VAL A 37 5.67 0.73 37.39
C VAL A 37 6.39 1.99 37.81
N THR A 38 6.35 2.31 39.11
CA THR A 38 7.22 3.34 39.68
C THR A 38 8.63 2.78 39.85
N LEU A 39 9.57 3.27 39.03
CA LEU A 39 10.99 2.91 39.08
C LEU A 39 11.72 3.64 40.21
N ILE A 40 11.34 4.90 40.45
CA ILE A 40 11.86 5.72 41.56
C ILE A 40 10.67 6.45 42.20
N GLU A 41 10.45 6.21 43.49
CA GLU A 41 9.44 6.92 44.28
C GLU A 41 9.91 8.34 44.64
N GLY A 42 8.97 9.29 44.67
CA GLY A 42 9.24 10.72 44.93
C GLY A 42 9.93 11.00 46.27
N GLY A 43 9.58 10.24 47.31
CA GLY A 43 10.16 10.32 48.65
C GLY A 43 11.27 9.30 48.92
N SER A 44 11.92 8.79 47.88
CA SER A 44 12.93 7.73 48.02
C SER A 44 14.27 8.27 48.52
N GLN A 45 15.15 7.37 48.97
CA GLN A 45 16.51 7.74 49.39
C GLN A 45 17.44 7.96 48.20
N TRP A 46 18.21 9.03 48.25
CA TRP A 46 19.21 9.42 47.27
C TRP A 46 20.58 9.51 47.91
N LYS A 47 21.61 9.14 47.15
CA LYS A 47 22.97 9.53 47.49
C LYS A 47 23.19 10.96 47.02
N TYR A 48 23.84 11.77 47.83
CA TYR A 48 24.06 13.17 47.50
C TYR A 48 25.43 13.71 47.93
N GLU A 49 25.87 14.70 47.18
CA GLU A 49 27.08 15.50 47.40
C GLU A 49 26.66 16.97 47.46
N ASP A 50 26.98 17.63 48.57
CA ASP A 50 26.54 18.98 48.92
C ASP A 50 27.72 19.86 49.40
N THR A 51 28.93 19.68 48.83
CA THR A 51 30.12 20.49 49.17
C THR A 51 30.58 21.43 48.05
N ASN A 52 29.90 21.43 46.90
CA ASN A 52 30.26 22.17 45.68
C ASN A 52 31.57 21.72 45.05
N THR A 53 32.05 20.53 45.37
CA THR A 53 33.28 20.00 44.76
C THR A 53 32.98 19.48 43.37
N SER A 54 33.92 19.61 42.43
CA SER A 54 33.68 19.14 41.06
C SER A 54 33.55 17.63 41.08
N GLN A 55 32.39 17.14 40.68
CA GLN A 55 32.17 15.73 40.43
C GLN A 55 32.23 15.41 38.91
N TYR A 56 32.62 16.39 38.11
CA TYR A 56 32.94 16.22 36.68
C TYR A 56 34.42 15.82 36.57
N GLY A 57 34.68 14.67 35.95
CA GLY A 57 36.02 14.07 35.90
C GLY A 57 36.20 13.10 34.73
N ASP A 58 37.15 12.18 34.87
CA ASP A 58 37.32 11.05 33.96
C ASP A 58 36.32 9.91 34.27
N ALA A 59 36.34 8.81 33.52
CA ALA A 59 35.37 7.73 33.70
C ALA A 59 35.32 7.11 35.11
N ALA A 60 36.36 7.29 35.95
CA ALA A 60 36.38 6.80 37.33
C ALA A 60 35.91 7.85 38.34
N THR A 61 35.97 9.13 37.99
CA THR A 61 35.70 10.28 38.88
C THR A 61 34.49 11.11 38.45
N ASP A 62 33.91 10.84 37.28
CA ASP A 62 32.73 11.51 36.75
C ASP A 62 31.44 10.92 37.33
N PHE A 63 30.71 11.71 38.12
CA PHE A 63 29.42 11.31 38.72
C PHE A 63 28.33 10.97 37.71
N ARG A 64 28.51 11.23 36.42
CA ARG A 64 27.56 10.81 35.40
C ARG A 64 27.79 9.34 35.04
N SER A 65 29.05 8.90 35.11
CA SER A 65 29.46 7.57 34.67
C SER A 65 28.79 6.43 35.45
N GLU A 66 28.64 5.30 34.77
CA GLU A 66 28.17 4.06 35.39
C GLU A 66 29.14 3.53 36.44
N GLY A 67 30.45 3.70 36.20
CA GLY A 67 31.54 3.21 37.05
C GLY A 67 31.83 4.06 38.28
N PHE A 68 31.21 5.23 38.43
CA PHE A 68 31.45 6.13 39.55
C PHE A 68 31.15 5.47 40.91
N ASN A 69 32.09 5.60 41.84
CA ASN A 69 32.00 5.07 43.20
C ASN A 69 31.49 6.15 44.17
N ASP A 70 30.18 6.16 44.42
CA ASP A 70 29.50 7.08 45.33
C ASP A 70 29.38 6.52 46.78
N THR A 71 30.25 5.59 47.20
CA THR A 71 30.19 5.05 48.58
C THR A 71 30.50 6.08 49.66
N ALA A 72 31.28 7.12 49.32
CA ALA A 72 31.61 8.22 50.22
C ALA A 72 30.53 9.32 50.30
N TRP A 73 29.53 9.30 49.40
CA TRP A 73 28.46 10.30 49.38
C TRP A 73 27.49 10.10 50.55
N LYS A 74 26.87 11.19 51.00
CA LYS A 74 25.82 11.15 52.02
C LYS A 74 24.57 10.48 51.44
N THR A 75 23.68 9.99 52.29
CA THR A 75 22.40 9.41 51.87
C THR A 75 21.25 10.11 52.61
N GLY A 76 20.22 10.50 51.88
CA GLY A 76 19.09 11.27 52.41
C GLY A 76 17.79 10.93 51.70
N LYS A 77 16.67 11.04 52.40
CA LYS A 77 15.32 10.90 51.84
C LYS A 77 14.92 12.20 51.12
N ALA A 78 14.40 12.12 49.90
CA ALA A 78 13.79 13.26 49.21
C ALA A 78 12.45 13.68 49.88
N PRO A 79 12.06 14.97 49.85
CA PRO A 79 12.78 16.09 49.21
C PRO A 79 14.10 16.43 49.90
N LEU A 80 15.14 16.73 49.11
CA LEU A 80 16.45 17.14 49.59
C LEU A 80 16.61 18.63 49.34
N GLY A 81 16.90 19.42 50.38
CA GLY A 81 17.04 20.86 50.18
C GLY A 81 17.28 21.69 51.45
N TYR A 82 17.15 23.01 51.35
CA TYR A 82 16.96 23.95 52.47
C TYR A 82 16.29 25.25 51.96
N PRO A 83 15.71 26.09 52.85
CA PRO A 83 15.42 25.86 54.26
C PRO A 83 14.31 24.82 54.48
N LEU A 84 14.18 24.30 55.70
CA LEU A 84 13.17 23.29 56.05
C LEU A 84 11.71 23.68 55.71
N THR A 85 11.46 24.99 55.55
CA THR A 85 10.15 25.55 55.25
C THR A 85 9.75 25.48 53.79
N ASP A 86 10.69 25.20 52.88
CA ASP A 86 10.35 25.17 51.46
C ASP A 86 9.57 23.92 51.12
N THR A 87 8.71 24.09 50.12
CA THR A 87 7.72 23.09 49.73
C THR A 87 7.59 23.07 48.23
N ASN A 88 7.24 21.90 47.71
CA ASN A 88 6.78 21.74 46.35
C ASN A 88 5.36 21.15 46.35
N PRO A 89 4.43 21.62 45.48
CA PRO A 89 3.07 21.12 45.43
C PRO A 89 2.96 19.60 45.20
N THR A 90 3.94 19.00 44.52
CA THR A 90 3.96 17.56 44.22
C THR A 90 4.70 16.75 45.27
N PHE A 91 5.83 17.25 45.77
CA PHE A 91 6.78 16.47 46.57
C PHE A 91 6.79 16.84 48.06
N GLY A 92 6.10 17.90 48.47
CA GLY A 92 5.91 18.29 49.87
C GLY A 92 7.05 19.12 50.46
N LEU A 93 7.09 19.23 51.79
CA LEU A 93 8.03 20.07 52.53
C LEU A 93 9.41 19.40 52.66
N ILE A 94 10.45 20.22 52.69
CA ILE A 94 11.81 19.74 53.01
C ILE A 94 11.88 19.15 54.42
N SER A 95 11.06 19.63 55.36
CA SER A 95 10.93 19.04 56.70
C SER A 95 10.49 17.57 56.71
N ASP A 96 9.90 17.08 55.61
CA ASP A 96 9.49 15.68 55.44
C ASP A 96 10.57 14.80 54.78
N GLY A 97 11.67 15.44 54.35
CA GLY A 97 12.80 14.84 53.65
C GLY A 97 14.14 15.06 54.37
N THR A 98 15.14 15.60 53.68
CA THR A 98 16.51 15.77 54.19
C THR A 98 17.01 17.17 53.98
N LEU A 99 17.46 17.82 55.07
CA LEU A 99 18.22 19.05 54.97
C LEU A 99 19.60 18.76 54.35
N VAL A 100 19.86 19.30 53.16
CA VAL A 100 21.22 19.29 52.58
C VAL A 100 21.94 20.55 53.03
N ASN A 101 23.26 20.46 53.24
CA ASN A 101 24.08 21.54 53.80
C ASN A 101 23.66 21.95 55.25
N ASN A 102 24.26 21.31 56.25
CA ASN A 102 23.85 21.35 57.68
C ASN A 102 24.37 22.57 58.48
N VAL A 103 24.40 23.77 57.90
CA VAL A 103 24.71 24.99 58.67
C VAL A 103 23.81 26.07 58.13
N SER A 104 23.19 26.84 59.02
CA SER A 104 22.17 27.87 58.75
C SER A 104 22.73 29.11 58.02
N LYS A 105 23.52 28.83 56.96
CA LYS A 105 24.34 29.59 56.00
C LYS A 105 25.65 30.19 56.51
N PRO A 106 26.79 29.84 55.87
CA PRO A 106 27.33 30.68 54.77
C PRO A 106 28.22 29.88 53.77
N ASN A 107 28.01 29.74 52.46
CA ASN A 107 27.26 30.44 51.43
C ASN A 107 26.67 29.35 50.52
N ALA A 108 25.45 29.57 50.06
CA ALA A 108 24.73 28.64 49.20
C ALA A 108 25.61 28.13 48.06
N ILE A 109 25.84 26.83 48.02
CA ILE A 109 26.70 26.31 46.98
C ILE A 109 25.95 26.24 45.67
N LEU A 110 26.69 26.34 44.57
CA LEU A 110 26.09 26.45 43.24
C LEU A 110 25.53 25.12 42.78
N THR A 111 26.23 24.01 43.01
CA THR A 111 25.85 22.70 42.47
C THR A 111 25.69 21.66 43.56
N TYR A 112 24.58 20.95 43.52
CA TYR A 112 24.30 19.74 44.30
C TYR A 112 24.22 18.56 43.36
N TYR A 113 24.75 17.42 43.79
CA TYR A 113 24.70 16.20 42.99
C TYR A 113 23.88 15.13 43.68
N PHE A 114 23.09 14.43 42.90
CA PHE A 114 22.22 13.36 43.36
C PHE A 114 22.41 12.13 42.48
N ARG A 115 22.50 10.96 43.10
CA ARG A 115 22.61 9.67 42.40
C ARG A 115 21.68 8.64 42.99
N LYS A 116 21.13 7.81 42.12
CA LYS A 116 20.25 6.70 42.50
C LYS A 116 20.33 5.56 41.50
N GLU A 117 20.21 4.35 42.03
CA GLU A 117 20.04 3.14 41.23
C GLU A 117 18.56 2.77 41.15
N PHE A 118 18.14 2.27 40.00
CA PHE A 118 16.81 1.69 39.80
C PHE A 118 16.93 0.46 38.90
N THR A 119 15.99 -0.47 39.04
CA THR A 119 16.00 -1.69 38.24
C THR A 119 14.81 -1.72 37.30
N ILE A 120 15.03 -2.31 36.12
CA ILE A 120 13.98 -2.58 35.17
C ILE A 120 14.12 -4.02 34.68
N ALA A 121 13.09 -4.83 34.86
CA ALA A 121 13.18 -6.27 34.57
C ALA A 121 13.37 -6.51 33.07
N ASP A 122 12.58 -5.81 32.24
CA ASP A 122 12.56 -5.98 30.80
C ASP A 122 12.30 -4.63 30.12
N VAL A 123 13.35 -4.05 29.54
CA VAL A 123 13.33 -2.80 28.79
C VAL A 123 12.48 -2.93 27.53
N SER A 124 12.38 -4.12 26.93
CA SER A 124 11.61 -4.32 25.69
C SER A 124 10.11 -4.13 25.90
N ARG A 125 9.64 -4.22 27.15
CA ARG A 125 8.25 -3.94 27.52
C ARG A 125 7.97 -2.47 27.77
N VAL A 126 8.97 -1.61 27.88
CA VAL A 126 8.75 -0.20 28.23
C VAL A 126 8.19 0.54 27.02
N THR A 127 6.94 1.01 27.13
CA THR A 127 6.27 1.79 26.08
C THR A 127 6.29 3.28 26.36
N LYS A 128 6.47 3.68 27.63
CA LYS A 128 6.62 5.08 28.04
C LYS A 128 7.57 5.19 29.24
N LEU A 129 8.40 6.23 29.25
CA LEU A 129 9.26 6.58 30.39
C LEU A 129 9.03 8.04 30.76
N GLU A 130 8.65 8.32 32.00
CA GLU A 130 8.29 9.66 32.46
C GLU A 130 8.98 9.98 33.79
N ALA A 131 9.60 11.15 33.89
CA ALA A 131 10.19 11.66 35.13
C ALA A 131 9.47 12.93 35.57
N ASN A 132 8.98 12.97 36.81
CA ASN A 132 8.53 14.23 37.43
C ASN A 132 9.62 14.70 38.39
N VAL A 133 10.13 15.90 38.16
CA VAL A 133 11.26 16.49 38.90
C VAL A 133 10.77 17.76 39.58
N GLY A 134 10.86 17.81 40.90
CA GLY A 134 10.73 19.04 41.69
C GLY A 134 12.11 19.61 41.96
N PHE A 135 12.32 20.88 41.65
CA PHE A 135 13.66 21.48 41.68
C PHE A 135 13.61 22.98 41.96
N ASP A 136 14.73 23.50 42.46
CA ASP A 136 15.01 24.93 42.57
C ASP A 136 16.00 25.33 41.45
N ASP A 137 15.79 26.50 40.88
CA ASP A 137 16.56 27.15 39.80
C ASP A 137 16.79 26.35 38.50
N GLY A 138 17.57 25.26 38.50
CA GLY A 138 17.86 24.49 37.28
C GLY A 138 18.51 23.13 37.52
N PHE A 139 18.40 22.21 36.57
CA PHE A 139 19.02 20.88 36.68
C PHE A 139 19.48 20.29 35.35
N VAL A 140 20.37 19.31 35.45
CA VAL A 140 20.77 18.41 34.35
C VAL A 140 20.64 16.95 34.81
N MET A 141 20.00 16.12 33.99
CA MET A 141 19.72 14.72 34.28
C MET A 141 20.44 13.79 33.31
N TYR A 142 20.99 12.71 33.86
CA TYR A 142 21.72 11.69 33.13
C TYR A 142 21.20 10.30 33.46
N ILE A 143 21.03 9.44 32.45
CA ILE A 143 20.76 8.01 32.62
C ILE A 143 21.95 7.25 32.03
N ASN A 144 22.55 6.37 32.82
CA ASN A 144 23.68 5.53 32.41
C ASN A 144 24.80 6.33 31.71
N GLY A 145 25.15 7.49 32.27
CA GLY A 145 26.21 8.36 31.74
C GLY A 145 25.84 9.26 30.56
N THR A 146 24.64 9.13 30.00
CA THR A 146 24.16 9.96 28.89
C THR A 146 23.18 11.00 29.39
N GLU A 147 23.36 12.26 28.96
CA GLU A 147 22.42 13.33 29.29
C GLU A 147 21.06 13.08 28.61
N VAL A 148 20.00 13.10 29.41
CA VAL A 148 18.63 12.85 28.92
C VAL A 148 17.78 14.11 28.88
N ASN A 149 18.05 15.07 29.77
CA ASN A 149 17.35 16.34 29.82
C ASN A 149 18.12 17.38 30.65
N ARG A 150 17.90 18.68 30.38
CA ARG A 150 18.26 19.79 31.25
C ARG A 150 17.14 20.83 31.27
N THR A 151 16.87 21.43 32.41
CA THR A 151 15.89 22.51 32.58
C THR A 151 16.57 23.73 33.19
N TYR A 152 16.30 24.92 32.63
CA TYR A 152 16.87 26.20 33.08
C TYR A 152 18.41 26.22 33.15
N MET A 153 19.05 25.54 32.19
CA MET A 153 20.50 25.51 32.01
C MET A 153 20.82 25.89 30.56
N ASN A 154 21.86 26.70 30.35
CA ASN A 154 22.31 27.05 28.99
C ASN A 154 22.81 25.82 28.23
N GLU A 155 22.75 25.87 26.90
CA GLU A 155 23.41 24.89 26.04
C GLU A 155 24.93 24.89 26.23
N GLY A 156 25.58 23.77 25.94
CA GLY A 156 27.03 23.60 26.05
C GLY A 156 27.47 22.83 27.29
N THR A 157 28.77 22.87 27.56
CA THR A 157 29.42 22.13 28.65
C THR A 157 28.98 22.66 30.01
N VAL A 158 28.45 21.76 30.84
CA VAL A 158 28.07 22.05 32.24
C VAL A 158 29.18 21.57 33.18
N SER A 159 29.49 22.39 34.19
CA SER A 159 30.39 22.05 35.29
C SER A 159 29.80 22.53 36.62
N HIS A 160 30.48 22.25 37.74
CA HIS A 160 30.04 22.66 39.08
C HIS A 160 29.94 24.19 39.31
N THR A 161 30.48 24.98 38.37
CA THR A 161 30.48 26.44 38.38
C THR A 161 29.51 27.02 37.36
N THR A 162 28.74 26.17 36.66
CA THR A 162 27.71 26.62 35.73
C THR A 162 26.46 27.02 36.52
N ASN A 163 26.02 28.25 36.35
CA ASN A 163 24.79 28.78 36.95
C ASN A 163 23.55 28.31 36.17
N ALA A 164 22.43 28.15 36.86
CA ALA A 164 21.13 28.17 36.20
C ALA A 164 20.89 29.51 35.49
N ASN A 165 20.11 29.49 34.41
CA ASN A 165 19.80 30.68 33.62
C ASN A 165 18.44 31.31 33.94
N TYR A 166 17.74 30.76 34.93
CA TYR A 166 16.42 31.19 35.36
C TYR A 166 16.32 31.10 36.89
N VAL A 167 15.47 31.95 37.50
CA VAL A 167 15.14 31.88 38.94
C VAL A 167 13.86 31.07 39.07
N ASN A 168 13.90 29.94 39.75
CA ASN A 168 12.73 29.08 39.86
C ASN A 168 12.46 28.67 41.30
N GLU A 169 11.33 29.10 41.84
CA GLU A 169 10.94 28.79 43.21
C GLU A 169 10.21 27.44 43.29
N PRO A 170 10.61 26.51 44.17
CA PRO A 170 10.03 25.16 44.23
C PRO A 170 8.54 25.14 44.60
N SER A 171 8.04 26.21 45.22
CA SER A 171 6.64 26.37 45.65
C SER A 171 5.70 26.79 44.52
N THR A 172 6.23 27.21 43.37
CA THR A 172 5.46 27.65 42.21
C THR A 172 5.06 26.48 41.31
N PRO A 173 4.09 26.66 40.40
CA PRO A 173 3.79 25.64 39.38
C PRO A 173 5.00 25.23 38.54
N GLU A 174 5.92 26.15 38.28
CA GLU A 174 7.18 25.92 37.55
C GLU A 174 8.25 25.20 38.40
N GLY A 175 8.05 25.13 39.72
CA GLY A 175 8.85 24.37 40.69
C GLY A 175 8.92 22.86 40.43
N SER A 176 8.09 22.34 39.53
CA SER A 176 8.16 20.95 39.05
C SER A 176 7.95 20.86 37.54
N THR A 177 8.60 19.89 36.92
CA THR A 177 8.39 19.57 35.51
C THR A 177 8.20 18.07 35.29
N VAL A 178 7.28 17.72 34.39
CA VAL A 178 7.07 16.34 33.93
C VAL A 178 7.77 16.19 32.58
N LEU A 179 8.78 15.33 32.55
CA LEU A 179 9.59 15.04 31.38
C LEU A 179 9.14 13.74 30.74
N ASP A 180 8.77 13.80 29.46
CA ASP A 180 8.66 12.61 28.63
C ASP A 180 10.06 12.18 28.14
N LEU A 181 10.55 11.08 28.70
CA LEU A 181 11.84 10.48 28.38
C LEU A 181 11.70 9.24 27.49
N THR A 182 10.55 9.04 26.85
CA THR A 182 10.27 7.84 26.02
C THR A 182 11.29 7.67 24.90
N SER A 183 11.74 8.77 24.27
CA SER A 183 12.81 8.73 23.24
C SER A 183 14.18 8.28 23.78
N LYS A 184 14.34 8.14 25.10
CA LYS A 184 15.58 7.76 25.80
C LYS A 184 15.57 6.33 26.32
N ILE A 185 14.50 5.55 26.08
CA ILE A 185 14.38 4.14 26.52
C ILE A 185 15.58 3.29 26.07
N ALA A 186 16.14 3.56 24.89
CA ALA A 186 17.31 2.84 24.36
C ALA A 186 18.59 2.99 25.23
N LEU A 187 18.62 3.94 26.17
CA LEU A 187 19.71 4.09 27.14
C LEU A 187 19.57 3.15 28.33
N LEU A 188 18.38 2.57 28.55
CA LEU A 188 18.13 1.62 29.63
C LEU A 188 18.69 0.23 29.28
N LYS A 189 19.05 -0.51 30.32
CA LYS A 189 19.49 -1.91 30.24
C LYS A 189 18.56 -2.76 31.09
N ASN A 190 18.33 -4.01 30.70
CA ASN A 190 17.69 -4.97 31.59
C ASN A 190 18.51 -5.10 32.88
N GLY A 191 17.83 -5.10 34.02
CA GLY A 191 18.46 -5.07 35.34
C GLY A 191 18.77 -3.66 35.83
N LEU A 192 19.97 -3.47 36.37
CA LEU A 192 20.38 -2.28 37.10
C LEU A 192 20.70 -1.11 36.17
N ASN A 193 20.11 0.05 36.46
CA ASN A 193 20.35 1.32 35.79
C ASN A 193 20.71 2.39 36.82
N LYS A 194 21.42 3.43 36.38
CA LYS A 194 21.82 4.56 37.22
C LYS A 194 21.26 5.86 36.66
N ILE A 195 20.70 6.67 37.55
CA ILE A 195 20.34 8.06 37.28
C ILE A 195 21.21 8.98 38.12
N ALA A 196 21.70 10.03 37.48
CA ALA A 196 22.48 11.09 38.11
C ALA A 196 21.85 12.44 37.77
N VAL A 197 21.79 13.34 38.74
CA VAL A 197 21.24 14.69 38.57
C VAL A 197 22.20 15.68 39.20
N SER A 198 22.49 16.77 38.48
CA SER A 198 23.09 17.97 39.08
C SER A 198 22.05 19.07 39.12
N VAL A 199 21.79 19.63 40.30
CA VAL A 199 20.90 20.78 40.50
C VAL A 199 21.78 22.00 40.74
N HIS A 200 21.47 23.08 40.04
CA HIS A 200 22.28 24.28 39.94
C HIS A 200 21.46 25.47 40.40
N ASN A 201 21.98 26.20 41.37
CA ASN A 201 21.45 27.52 41.72
C ASN A 201 21.84 28.54 40.64
N ARG A 202 21.08 29.63 40.54
CA ARG A 202 21.40 30.78 39.69
C ARG A 202 22.60 31.54 40.24
N ASP A 203 22.83 31.53 41.56
CA ASP A 203 23.95 32.22 42.20
C ASP A 203 24.49 31.46 43.42
N ALA A 204 25.76 31.68 43.76
CA ALA A 204 26.42 31.10 44.94
C ALA A 204 26.00 31.72 46.29
N ASP A 205 24.93 32.51 46.29
CA ASP A 205 24.31 33.09 47.50
C ASP A 205 22.81 32.72 47.63
N SER A 206 22.30 31.83 46.76
CA SER A 206 20.88 31.41 46.70
C SER A 206 20.25 31.13 48.07
N SER A 207 19.04 31.63 48.32
CA SER A 207 18.27 31.48 49.57
C SER A 207 18.05 30.02 49.97
N ASP A 208 18.06 29.14 48.99
CA ASP A 208 17.42 27.83 49.01
C ASP A 208 18.06 26.84 48.03
N ILE A 209 17.56 25.62 48.08
CA ILE A 209 17.71 24.56 47.08
C ILE A 209 16.61 23.53 47.32
N TYR A 210 16.07 22.95 46.27
CA TYR A 210 15.11 21.85 46.34
C TYR A 210 15.43 20.79 45.30
N PHE A 211 15.32 19.51 45.68
CA PHE A 211 15.36 18.39 44.76
C PHE A 211 14.47 17.24 45.24
N ALA A 212 13.54 16.83 44.38
CA ALA A 212 12.81 15.58 44.51
C ALA A 212 12.48 15.05 43.12
N MET A 213 12.33 13.73 42.99
CA MET A 213 12.02 13.14 41.70
C MET A 213 11.30 11.81 41.84
N ASN A 214 10.29 11.59 41.00
CA ASN A 214 9.82 10.24 40.68
C ASN A 214 10.14 9.87 39.23
N LEU A 215 10.31 8.57 38.99
CA LEU A 215 10.49 8.00 37.66
C LEU A 215 9.49 6.86 37.49
N LYS A 216 8.71 6.89 36.43
CA LYS A 216 7.71 5.86 36.11
C LYS A 216 7.95 5.31 34.71
N ALA A 217 7.74 4.02 34.56
CA ALA A 217 7.67 3.36 33.27
C ALA A 217 6.26 2.78 33.07
N THR A 218 5.70 2.92 31.88
CA THR A 218 4.56 2.12 31.44
C THR A 218 5.12 0.89 30.73
N LEU A 219 4.77 -0.29 31.23
CA LEU A 219 5.12 -1.57 30.62
C LEU A 219 3.93 -2.07 29.81
N GLY A 220 4.16 -2.41 28.54
CA GLY A 220 3.21 -3.15 27.72
C GLY A 220 2.90 -4.52 28.33
N ALA A 221 1.83 -5.14 27.85
CA ALA A 221 1.38 -6.46 28.28
C ALA A 221 2.54 -7.45 28.43
N ALA A 222 2.55 -8.22 29.53
CA ALA A 222 3.53 -9.28 29.72
C ALA A 222 3.47 -10.22 28.50
N LEU A 223 4.64 -10.49 27.91
CA LEU A 223 4.75 -11.55 26.92
C LEU A 223 4.20 -12.84 27.56
N PRO A 224 3.40 -13.64 26.83
CA PRO A 224 2.98 -14.94 27.34
C PRO A 224 4.21 -15.76 27.79
N GLU A 225 4.01 -16.61 28.80
CA GLU A 225 5.01 -17.53 29.34
C GLU A 225 5.83 -18.16 28.20
N VAL A 226 7.16 -18.27 28.35
CA VAL A 226 8.06 -18.78 27.30
C VAL A 226 7.51 -20.12 26.80
N ASP A 227 6.91 -20.06 25.62
CA ASP A 227 6.45 -21.25 24.93
C ASP A 227 7.69 -22.09 24.65
N THR A 228 7.72 -23.33 25.12
CA THR A 228 8.83 -24.26 24.81
C THR A 228 8.44 -25.23 23.69
N THR A 229 7.23 -25.11 23.16
CA THR A 229 6.72 -25.97 22.12
C THR A 229 7.25 -25.56 20.75
N LYS A 230 7.40 -26.54 19.85
CA LYS A 230 7.75 -26.33 18.43
C LYS A 230 6.51 -26.00 17.59
N GLN A 231 5.41 -25.58 18.20
CA GLN A 231 4.16 -25.33 17.50
C GLN A 231 4.30 -24.09 16.60
N PRO A 232 4.02 -24.20 15.29
CA PRO A 232 4.00 -23.05 14.41
C PRO A 232 2.95 -22.02 14.87
N LYS A 233 3.37 -20.76 14.95
CA LYS A 233 2.54 -19.59 15.25
C LYS A 233 2.75 -18.50 14.22
N GLN A 234 1.91 -17.46 14.29
CA GLN A 234 2.02 -16.26 13.44
C GLN A 234 2.07 -16.62 11.95
N VAL A 235 1.27 -17.62 11.56
CA VAL A 235 1.34 -18.24 10.24
C VAL A 235 0.62 -17.34 9.25
N ASN A 236 1.31 -16.95 8.17
CA ASN A 236 0.74 -16.17 7.08
C ASN A 236 1.27 -16.65 5.72
N VAL A 237 0.50 -16.32 4.67
CA VAL A 237 0.86 -16.59 3.28
C VAL A 237 0.81 -15.29 2.51
N HIS A 238 1.92 -14.83 1.98
CA HIS A 238 2.00 -13.66 1.09
C HIS A 238 2.00 -14.10 -0.37
N LEU A 239 1.39 -13.33 -1.28
CA LEU A 239 1.48 -13.57 -2.71
C LEU A 239 2.94 -13.46 -3.21
N GLY A 240 3.38 -14.38 -4.07
CA GLY A 240 4.74 -14.32 -4.61
C GLY A 240 4.91 -13.22 -5.66
N ALA A 241 6.15 -13.01 -6.10
CA ALA A 241 6.46 -12.06 -7.19
C ALA A 241 5.78 -12.44 -8.52
N ASP A 242 5.62 -13.75 -8.77
CA ASP A 242 4.66 -14.28 -9.74
C ASP A 242 3.48 -14.88 -8.97
N ALA A 243 2.51 -14.04 -8.61
CA ALA A 243 1.41 -14.41 -7.74
C ALA A 243 0.53 -15.55 -8.31
N ALA A 244 0.58 -15.80 -9.62
CA ALA A 244 -0.16 -16.88 -10.26
C ALA A 244 0.47 -18.25 -10.00
N THR A 245 1.79 -18.30 -9.79
CA THR A 245 2.52 -19.57 -9.64
C THR A 245 3.37 -19.66 -8.37
N SER A 246 3.34 -18.64 -7.53
CA SER A 246 4.16 -18.59 -6.31
C SER A 246 3.50 -17.88 -5.13
N VAL A 247 3.86 -18.33 -3.93
CA VAL A 247 3.52 -17.71 -2.64
C VAL A 247 4.71 -17.78 -1.69
N ASN A 248 4.73 -16.93 -0.68
CA ASN A 248 5.72 -16.93 0.38
C ASN A 248 5.02 -17.23 1.72
N ILE A 249 5.38 -18.36 2.34
CA ILE A 249 4.80 -18.77 3.63
C ILE A 249 5.77 -18.41 4.76
N THR A 250 5.25 -17.79 5.82
CA THR A 250 6.02 -17.42 7.01
C THR A 250 5.34 -17.95 8.27
N TYR A 251 6.13 -18.38 9.25
CA TYR A 251 5.67 -18.71 10.60
C TYR A 251 6.80 -18.58 11.61
N THR A 252 6.46 -18.59 12.90
CA THR A 252 7.42 -18.61 14.01
C THR A 252 7.28 -19.86 14.86
N THR A 253 8.36 -20.27 15.52
CA THR A 253 8.36 -21.28 16.59
C THR A 253 9.28 -20.83 17.73
N ALA A 254 9.17 -21.44 18.90
CA ALA A 254 10.01 -21.09 20.04
C ALA A 254 11.33 -21.88 20.12
N SER A 255 11.51 -22.90 19.26
CA SER A 255 12.76 -23.65 19.15
C SER A 255 12.89 -24.27 17.77
N THR A 256 14.13 -24.53 17.33
CA THR A 256 14.40 -24.99 15.96
C THR A 256 13.66 -26.27 15.61
N THR A 257 13.15 -26.32 14.38
CA THR A 257 12.39 -27.44 13.84
C THR A 257 12.57 -27.57 12.34
N SER A 258 12.08 -28.65 11.73
CA SER A 258 12.13 -28.77 10.26
C SER A 258 11.36 -27.60 9.63
N THR A 259 12.05 -26.79 8.82
CA THR A 259 11.41 -25.70 8.08
C THR A 259 10.85 -26.22 6.78
N GLN A 260 9.56 -26.53 6.79
CA GLN A 260 8.88 -27.13 5.64
C GLN A 260 7.40 -26.78 5.59
N VAL A 261 6.85 -26.85 4.38
CA VAL A 261 5.43 -26.86 4.11
C VAL A 261 5.08 -28.09 3.28
N VAL A 262 3.99 -28.75 3.65
CA VAL A 262 3.36 -29.80 2.84
C VAL A 262 2.08 -29.21 2.27
N LEU A 263 1.89 -29.25 0.96
CA LEU A 263 0.73 -28.67 0.29
C LEU A 263 0.17 -29.56 -0.81
N ASN A 264 -1.10 -29.40 -1.11
CA ASN A 264 -1.81 -30.02 -2.23
C ASN A 264 -2.90 -29.08 -2.71
N LYS A 265 -3.34 -29.25 -3.96
CA LYS A 265 -4.57 -28.59 -4.44
C LYS A 265 -5.71 -29.03 -3.53
N LYS A 266 -6.58 -28.10 -3.14
CA LYS A 266 -7.67 -28.38 -2.22
C LYS A 266 -8.61 -29.45 -2.80
N GLY A 267 -8.89 -30.48 -2.02
CA GLY A 267 -9.68 -31.63 -2.46
C GLY A 267 -8.90 -32.71 -3.23
N GLU A 268 -7.61 -32.51 -3.52
CA GLU A 268 -6.73 -33.53 -4.10
C GLU A 268 -5.86 -34.20 -3.04
N THR A 269 -5.34 -35.40 -3.32
CA THR A 269 -4.51 -36.18 -2.39
C THR A 269 -3.00 -36.08 -2.64
N GLY A 270 -2.59 -35.55 -3.80
CA GLY A 270 -1.19 -35.43 -4.19
C GLY A 270 -0.46 -34.34 -3.41
N LYS A 271 0.38 -34.73 -2.45
CA LYS A 271 1.13 -33.81 -1.59
C LYS A 271 2.51 -33.50 -2.16
N THR A 272 2.88 -32.23 -2.09
CA THR A 272 4.22 -31.72 -2.37
C THR A 272 4.81 -31.16 -1.08
N THR A 273 6.06 -31.50 -0.79
CA THR A 273 6.79 -30.92 0.35
C THR A 273 7.83 -29.94 -0.18
N VAL A 274 7.83 -28.72 0.37
CA VAL A 274 8.80 -27.68 0.03
C VAL A 274 9.54 -27.30 1.32
N ALA A 275 10.87 -27.33 1.26
CA ALA A 275 11.72 -26.88 2.36
C ALA A 275 11.92 -25.36 2.29
N GLY A 276 12.18 -24.74 3.44
CA GLY A 276 12.54 -23.33 3.52
C GLY A 276 13.73 -23.08 4.44
N THR A 277 13.83 -21.86 4.93
CA THR A 277 14.94 -21.37 5.76
C THR A 277 14.45 -20.89 7.11
N GLU A 278 15.24 -21.14 8.16
CA GLU A 278 15.02 -20.58 9.49
C GLU A 278 16.12 -19.62 9.91
N ALA A 279 15.77 -18.66 10.76
CA ALA A 279 16.69 -17.76 11.42
C ALA A 279 16.23 -17.46 12.86
N ALA A 280 17.17 -17.39 13.80
CA ALA A 280 16.88 -16.87 15.13
C ALA A 280 16.59 -15.37 15.06
N GLY A 281 15.57 -14.91 15.78
CA GLY A 281 15.19 -13.50 15.85
C GLY A 281 14.92 -13.03 17.27
N ALA A 282 14.15 -11.95 17.40
CA ALA A 282 13.82 -11.35 18.69
C ALA A 282 13.00 -12.29 19.59
N ALA A 283 12.99 -12.00 20.90
CA ALA A 283 12.23 -12.74 21.92
C ALA A 283 12.44 -14.27 21.90
N ASN A 284 13.64 -14.75 21.55
CA ASN A 284 14.00 -16.17 21.45
C ASN A 284 13.13 -16.96 20.45
N LYS A 285 12.59 -16.31 19.43
CA LYS A 285 11.83 -16.96 18.35
C LYS A 285 12.74 -17.44 17.22
N ILE A 286 12.31 -18.50 16.57
CA ILE A 286 12.81 -18.94 15.27
C ILE A 286 11.80 -18.53 14.21
N PHE A 287 12.28 -17.78 13.21
CA PHE A 287 11.51 -17.29 12.07
C PHE A 287 11.72 -18.23 10.89
N HIS A 288 10.64 -18.72 10.32
CA HIS A 288 10.65 -19.67 9.21
C HIS A 288 10.08 -19.01 7.95
N LYS A 289 10.80 -19.13 6.84
CA LYS A 289 10.38 -18.59 5.54
C LYS A 289 10.45 -19.66 4.46
N ILE A 290 9.38 -19.78 3.68
CA ILE A 290 9.25 -20.80 2.66
C ILE A 290 8.70 -20.18 1.37
N PRO A 291 9.57 -19.85 0.38
CA PRO A 291 9.11 -19.50 -0.95
C PRO A 291 8.65 -20.77 -1.68
N VAL A 292 7.42 -20.76 -2.16
CA VAL A 292 6.81 -21.87 -2.90
C VAL A 292 6.58 -21.41 -4.34
N ILE A 293 7.10 -22.18 -5.30
CA ILE A 293 7.02 -21.87 -6.74
C ILE A 293 6.45 -23.06 -7.52
N GLY A 294 6.04 -22.83 -8.77
CA GLY A 294 5.52 -23.89 -9.65
C GLY A 294 4.08 -24.30 -9.34
N LEU A 295 3.31 -23.42 -8.71
CA LEU A 295 1.88 -23.61 -8.46
C LEU A 295 1.05 -23.37 -9.73
N SER A 296 -0.18 -23.87 -9.73
CA SER A 296 -1.17 -23.59 -10.78
C SER A 296 -1.88 -22.28 -10.49
N ALA A 297 -2.12 -21.46 -11.52
CA ALA A 297 -2.87 -20.21 -11.41
C ALA A 297 -4.34 -20.43 -10.98
N GLY A 298 -4.91 -19.44 -10.29
CA GLY A 298 -6.32 -19.42 -9.88
C GLY A 298 -6.76 -20.60 -9.01
N THR A 299 -5.81 -21.28 -8.36
CA THR A 299 -6.04 -22.58 -7.73
C THR A 299 -6.00 -22.45 -6.21
N GLU A 300 -6.97 -23.05 -5.53
CA GLU A 300 -7.00 -23.13 -4.08
C GLU A 300 -6.13 -24.30 -3.59
N TYR A 301 -5.27 -24.05 -2.61
CA TYR A 301 -4.37 -25.01 -2.00
C TYR A 301 -4.68 -25.15 -0.50
N GLU A 302 -4.54 -26.37 0.00
CA GLU A 302 -4.40 -26.65 1.44
C GLU A 302 -2.92 -26.82 1.76
N TYR A 303 -2.49 -26.30 2.91
CA TYR A 303 -1.10 -26.39 3.36
C TYR A 303 -1.00 -26.75 4.83
N THR A 304 0.11 -27.36 5.20
CA THR A 304 0.50 -27.67 6.58
C THR A 304 1.97 -27.31 6.78
N VAL A 305 2.26 -26.45 7.75
CA VAL A 305 3.63 -26.10 8.18
C VAL A 305 4.02 -26.82 9.46
N GLY A 306 5.34 -26.95 9.69
CA GLY A 306 5.92 -27.59 10.88
C GLY A 306 6.50 -28.98 10.60
N ASP A 307 6.92 -29.67 11.67
CA ASP A 307 7.63 -30.97 11.59
C ASP A 307 6.73 -32.19 11.48
N GLY A 308 5.41 -31.98 11.37
CA GLY A 308 4.39 -33.02 11.32
C GLY A 308 3.90 -33.50 12.68
N THR A 309 4.70 -33.35 13.75
CA THR A 309 4.23 -33.58 15.14
C THR A 309 3.60 -32.31 15.70
N ASN A 310 4.29 -31.19 15.51
CA ASN A 310 3.82 -29.85 15.78
C ASN A 310 3.51 -29.21 14.43
N SER A 311 2.24 -28.89 14.20
CA SER A 311 1.82 -28.45 12.86
C SER A 311 0.66 -27.47 12.90
N PHE A 312 0.60 -26.65 11.86
CA PHE A 312 -0.48 -25.70 11.63
C PHE A 312 -0.94 -25.80 10.18
N SER A 313 -2.26 -25.79 9.96
CA SER A 313 -2.84 -25.97 8.63
C SER A 313 -3.76 -24.80 8.23
N GLY A 314 -3.73 -24.49 6.95
CA GLY A 314 -4.50 -23.41 6.36
C GLY A 314 -4.80 -23.63 4.87
N THR A 315 -5.34 -22.58 4.26
CA THR A 315 -5.62 -22.53 2.82
C THR A 315 -5.15 -21.21 2.24
N PHE A 316 -4.87 -21.20 0.93
CA PHE A 316 -4.71 -19.97 0.16
C PHE A 316 -5.15 -20.22 -1.29
N LYS A 317 -5.32 -19.16 -2.07
CA LYS A 317 -5.58 -19.23 -3.51
C LYS A 317 -4.52 -18.44 -4.25
N THR A 318 -3.91 -19.03 -5.28
CA THR A 318 -2.99 -18.33 -6.18
C THR A 318 -3.74 -17.33 -7.05
N ALA A 319 -3.03 -16.31 -7.54
CA ALA A 319 -3.63 -15.33 -8.42
C ALA A 319 -4.07 -15.95 -9.76
N LEU A 320 -5.03 -15.31 -10.42
CA LEU A 320 -5.40 -15.64 -11.78
C LEU A 320 -4.20 -15.38 -12.72
N ALA A 321 -4.06 -16.19 -13.77
CA ALA A 321 -3.00 -16.00 -14.75
C ALA A 321 -3.09 -14.60 -15.38
N GLN A 322 -1.94 -13.99 -15.66
CA GLN A 322 -1.86 -12.67 -16.29
C GLN A 322 -2.76 -12.60 -17.54
N GLY A 323 -3.56 -11.54 -17.64
CA GLY A 323 -4.48 -11.33 -18.76
C GLY A 323 -5.80 -12.11 -18.67
N SER A 324 -6.00 -12.97 -17.65
CA SER A 324 -7.32 -13.56 -17.39
C SER A 324 -8.37 -12.46 -17.18
N LYS A 325 -9.57 -12.69 -17.70
CA LYS A 325 -10.74 -11.79 -17.58
C LYS A 325 -11.74 -12.26 -16.53
N ASP A 326 -11.43 -13.33 -15.81
CA ASP A 326 -12.27 -13.86 -14.74
C ASP A 326 -12.31 -12.87 -13.56
N SER A 327 -13.50 -12.58 -13.05
CA SER A 327 -13.62 -11.65 -11.92
C SER A 327 -12.95 -12.18 -10.66
N PHE A 328 -12.44 -11.26 -9.85
CA PHE A 328 -11.90 -11.58 -8.53
C PHE A 328 -12.30 -10.52 -7.51
N LYS A 329 -12.22 -10.88 -6.23
CA LYS A 329 -12.53 -9.99 -5.12
C LYS A 329 -11.34 -9.92 -4.16
N PHE A 330 -11.01 -8.73 -3.68
CA PHE A 330 -10.04 -8.58 -2.58
C PHE A 330 -10.56 -7.64 -1.51
N VAL A 331 -10.04 -7.82 -0.30
CA VAL A 331 -10.35 -6.95 0.85
C VAL A 331 -9.17 -6.04 1.09
N TYR A 332 -9.44 -4.77 1.34
CA TYR A 332 -8.48 -3.74 1.62
C TYR A 332 -8.61 -3.29 3.07
N LEU A 333 -7.54 -3.46 3.84
CA LEU A 333 -7.38 -2.95 5.19
C LEU A 333 -6.20 -1.98 5.22
N ALA A 334 -6.36 -0.87 5.93
CA ALA A 334 -5.28 0.07 6.19
C ALA A 334 -5.06 0.17 7.71
N ASP A 335 -3.80 0.38 8.10
CA ASP A 335 -3.42 0.74 9.46
C ASP A 335 -3.96 -0.26 10.51
N THR A 336 -3.60 -1.54 10.37
CA THR A 336 -3.96 -2.52 11.39
C THR A 336 -3.35 -2.15 12.74
N GLN A 337 -2.16 -1.55 12.69
CA GLN A 337 -1.41 -0.83 13.72
C GLN A 337 -1.80 -1.24 15.14
N VAL A 338 -1.37 -2.43 15.55
CA VAL A 338 -1.60 -2.91 16.90
C VAL A 338 -0.53 -2.34 17.83
N ALA A 339 -0.89 -1.51 18.82
CA ALA A 339 0.05 -1.08 19.86
C ALA A 339 -0.08 -1.87 21.16
N ASN A 340 -1.32 -2.22 21.53
CA ASN A 340 -1.64 -2.89 22.79
C ASN A 340 -2.87 -3.81 22.66
N ALA A 341 -3.24 -4.47 23.77
CA ALA A 341 -4.33 -5.44 23.80
C ALA A 341 -5.71 -4.83 23.49
N THR A 342 -5.93 -3.54 23.78
CA THR A 342 -7.18 -2.84 23.48
C THR A 342 -7.38 -2.72 21.98
N ASP A 343 -6.33 -2.33 21.26
CA ASP A 343 -6.36 -2.19 19.80
C ASP A 343 -6.49 -3.56 19.14
N ALA A 344 -5.76 -4.55 19.69
CA ALA A 344 -5.79 -5.92 19.22
C ALA A 344 -7.21 -6.48 19.22
N LYS A 345 -8.00 -6.24 20.28
CA LYS A 345 -9.40 -6.65 20.37
C LYS A 345 -10.28 -6.06 19.26
N ALA A 346 -10.13 -4.77 18.99
CA ALA A 346 -10.88 -4.09 17.92
C ALA A 346 -10.48 -4.66 16.55
N LEU A 347 -9.19 -4.82 16.31
CA LEU A 347 -8.69 -5.43 15.07
C LEU A 347 -9.16 -6.88 14.91
N GLY A 348 -9.22 -7.65 16.00
CA GLY A 348 -9.73 -9.02 16.01
C GLY A 348 -11.16 -9.10 15.51
N ALA A 349 -12.02 -8.14 15.90
CA ALA A 349 -13.37 -8.03 15.37
C ALA A 349 -13.37 -7.73 13.86
N THR A 350 -12.49 -6.83 13.39
CA THR A 350 -12.33 -6.50 11.97
C THR A 350 -11.88 -7.72 11.16
N MET A 351 -10.84 -8.42 11.58
CA MET A 351 -10.29 -9.59 10.88
C MET A 351 -11.23 -10.81 10.94
N GLU A 352 -12.02 -10.96 12.01
CA GLU A 352 -13.11 -11.93 12.04
C GLU A 352 -14.18 -11.59 10.99
N LYS A 353 -14.55 -10.31 10.84
CA LYS A 353 -15.48 -9.87 9.77
C LYS A 353 -14.93 -10.16 8.39
N VAL A 354 -13.65 -9.88 8.15
CA VAL A 354 -12.99 -10.22 6.88
C VAL A 354 -13.05 -11.72 6.61
N SER A 355 -12.78 -12.55 7.62
CA SER A 355 -12.85 -14.02 7.50
C SER A 355 -14.24 -14.53 7.15
N GLN A 356 -15.30 -13.76 7.43
CA GLN A 356 -16.70 -14.08 7.11
C GLN A 356 -17.13 -13.60 5.72
N ILE A 357 -16.34 -12.76 5.03
CA ILE A 357 -16.64 -12.29 3.67
C ILE A 357 -16.51 -13.46 2.70
N SER A 358 -17.63 -13.86 2.10
CA SER A 358 -17.65 -14.94 1.12
C SER A 358 -16.85 -14.57 -0.14
N ASN A 359 -16.07 -15.53 -0.65
CA ASN A 359 -15.47 -15.49 -1.98
C ASN A 359 -14.52 -14.31 -2.26
N HIS A 360 -13.87 -13.73 -1.24
CA HIS A 360 -12.70 -12.89 -1.49
C HIS A 360 -11.45 -13.76 -1.64
N ASP A 361 -10.58 -13.38 -2.56
CA ASP A 361 -9.43 -14.18 -2.99
C ASP A 361 -8.17 -13.89 -2.18
N PHE A 362 -7.94 -12.63 -1.80
CA PHE A 362 -6.81 -12.21 -0.97
C PHE A 362 -7.13 -10.93 -0.16
N VAL A 363 -6.24 -10.58 0.76
CA VAL A 363 -6.32 -9.35 1.57
C VAL A 363 -5.12 -8.45 1.27
N TYR A 364 -5.38 -7.19 0.95
CA TYR A 364 -4.38 -6.14 0.79
C TYR A 364 -4.26 -5.36 2.11
N LEU A 365 -3.03 -5.23 2.64
CA LEU A 365 -2.72 -4.47 3.85
C LEU A 365 -1.89 -3.23 3.50
N ALA A 366 -2.42 -2.03 3.77
CA ALA A 366 -1.76 -0.77 3.45
C ALA A 366 -0.69 -0.30 4.44
N GLY A 367 0.10 -1.20 5.02
CA GLY A 367 1.21 -0.84 5.92
C GLY A 367 0.76 -0.44 7.32
N ASP A 368 1.74 -0.09 8.16
CA ASP A 368 1.60 0.12 9.60
C ASP A 368 0.93 -1.09 10.26
N ILE A 369 1.59 -2.26 10.14
CA ILE A 369 0.99 -3.52 10.57
C ILE A 369 0.90 -3.59 12.10
N THR A 370 2.00 -3.25 12.77
CA THR A 370 2.07 -3.02 14.22
C THR A 370 2.49 -1.58 14.49
N ASP A 371 2.23 -1.07 15.70
CA ASP A 371 2.66 0.29 16.06
C ASP A 371 4.18 0.39 16.27
N THR A 372 4.87 -0.72 16.48
CA THR A 372 6.31 -0.81 16.61
C THR A 372 6.78 -2.14 16.04
N SER A 373 7.36 -2.11 14.84
CA SER A 373 7.81 -3.31 14.11
C SER A 373 8.81 -4.21 14.87
N THR A 374 9.54 -3.68 15.85
CA THR A 374 10.46 -4.46 16.69
C THR A 374 9.80 -5.10 17.91
N SER A 375 8.52 -4.81 18.18
CA SER A 375 7.78 -5.32 19.33
C SER A 375 7.16 -6.69 19.03
N GLU A 376 7.81 -7.74 19.52
CA GLU A 376 7.28 -9.11 19.40
C GLU A 376 5.93 -9.29 20.12
N ALA A 377 5.66 -8.51 21.17
CA ALA A 377 4.37 -8.52 21.85
C ALA A 377 3.24 -8.04 20.93
N GLN A 378 3.48 -6.98 20.15
CA GLN A 378 2.49 -6.46 19.20
C GLN A 378 2.29 -7.40 18.02
N TRP A 379 3.36 -8.02 17.54
CA TRP A 379 3.23 -9.09 16.55
C TRP A 379 2.45 -10.28 17.09
N GLU A 380 2.58 -10.67 18.35
CA GLU A 380 1.71 -11.71 18.93
C GLU A 380 0.25 -11.26 18.95
N LEU A 381 -0.02 -10.02 19.35
CA LEU A 381 -1.37 -9.46 19.42
C LEU A 381 -2.05 -9.29 18.05
N LEU A 382 -1.28 -9.13 16.98
CA LEU A 382 -1.80 -9.11 15.60
C LEU A 382 -2.53 -10.42 15.26
N TYR A 383 -1.98 -11.56 15.66
CA TYR A 383 -2.54 -12.88 15.37
C TYR A 383 -3.46 -13.38 16.51
N ASN A 384 -3.13 -13.05 17.76
CA ASN A 384 -3.83 -13.43 18.99
C ASN A 384 -4.47 -12.19 19.64
N ASN A 385 -5.56 -11.72 19.05
CA ASN A 385 -6.20 -10.44 19.33
C ASN A 385 -6.82 -10.28 20.74
N GLN A 386 -6.96 -11.37 21.49
CA GLN A 386 -7.67 -11.42 22.78
C GLN A 386 -9.16 -11.03 22.69
N GLY A 387 -9.83 -10.88 23.85
CA GLY A 387 -11.23 -10.49 23.95
C GLY A 387 -12.20 -11.50 23.31
N ALA A 388 -13.31 -10.99 22.77
CA ALA A 388 -14.39 -11.75 22.14
C ALA A 388 -13.98 -12.40 20.81
N PHE A 389 -12.91 -11.90 20.18
CA PHE A 389 -12.39 -12.41 18.91
C PHE A 389 -10.91 -12.77 19.04
N PRO A 390 -10.56 -13.72 19.94
CA PRO A 390 -9.18 -13.90 20.42
C PRO A 390 -8.19 -14.38 19.36
N ASP A 391 -8.68 -14.90 18.24
CA ASP A 391 -7.90 -15.47 17.13
C ASP A 391 -8.32 -14.92 15.76
N GLY A 392 -9.01 -13.76 15.72
CA GLY A 392 -9.53 -13.16 14.48
C GLY A 392 -8.44 -12.95 13.42
N GLY A 393 -7.26 -12.52 13.83
CA GLY A 393 -6.10 -12.34 12.96
C GLY A 393 -5.56 -13.65 12.43
N GLN A 394 -5.26 -14.62 13.30
CA GLN A 394 -4.78 -15.92 12.84
C GLN A 394 -5.79 -16.65 11.95
N LYS A 395 -7.10 -16.46 12.16
CA LYS A 395 -8.18 -16.97 11.27
C LYS A 395 -8.16 -16.34 9.88
N MET A 396 -7.90 -15.05 9.78
CA MET A 396 -7.75 -14.37 8.48
C MET A 396 -6.48 -14.86 7.79
N PHE A 397 -5.31 -14.72 8.43
CA PHE A 397 -4.01 -15.06 7.83
C PHE A 397 -3.87 -16.55 7.47
N ARG A 398 -4.56 -17.46 8.17
CA ARG A 398 -4.50 -18.90 7.84
C ARG A 398 -5.27 -19.27 6.57
N SER A 399 -6.24 -18.46 6.15
CA SER A 399 -7.22 -18.85 5.12
C SER A 399 -7.10 -18.03 3.84
N LYS A 400 -6.34 -16.93 3.88
CA LYS A 400 -6.20 -15.97 2.78
C LYS A 400 -4.74 -15.62 2.56
N ALA A 401 -4.36 -15.54 1.29
CA ALA A 401 -3.12 -14.90 0.93
C ALA A 401 -3.22 -13.39 1.19
N ILE A 402 -2.09 -12.76 1.49
CA ILE A 402 -1.98 -11.33 1.68
C ILE A 402 -1.07 -10.67 0.64
N SER A 403 -1.29 -9.39 0.44
CA SER A 403 -0.40 -8.47 -0.27
C SER A 403 -0.19 -7.25 0.63
N VAL A 404 1.05 -6.79 0.79
CA VAL A 404 1.39 -5.78 1.80
C VAL A 404 2.31 -4.70 1.25
N ILE A 405 2.16 -3.48 1.75
CA ILE A 405 3.16 -2.41 1.63
C ILE A 405 3.75 -2.11 3.00
N GLN A 406 4.88 -1.42 3.01
CA GLN A 406 5.54 -0.97 4.23
C GLN A 406 5.13 0.46 4.59
N GLY A 407 4.72 0.69 5.84
CA GLY A 407 4.43 2.00 6.42
C GLY A 407 5.54 2.55 7.31
N ASN A 408 5.29 3.70 7.96
CA ASN A 408 6.28 4.39 8.79
C ASN A 408 6.46 3.78 10.19
N HIS A 409 5.52 2.97 10.68
CA HIS A 409 5.68 2.17 11.89
C HIS A 409 6.38 0.82 11.61
N ASP A 410 6.47 0.45 10.32
CA ASP A 410 7.21 -0.71 9.85
C ASP A 410 8.70 -0.40 9.65
N ASN A 411 9.58 -1.41 9.74
CA ASN A 411 11.00 -1.28 9.39
C ASN A 411 11.54 -2.63 8.86
N ASP A 412 12.84 -2.78 8.68
CA ASP A 412 13.41 -4.02 8.12
C ASP A 412 13.09 -5.31 8.91
N THR A 413 12.71 -5.21 10.21
CA THR A 413 12.26 -6.38 10.99
C THR A 413 10.90 -6.91 10.55
N PHE A 414 10.09 -6.08 9.87
CA PHE A 414 8.82 -6.44 9.24
C PHE A 414 8.95 -7.71 8.39
N ASN A 415 10.01 -7.78 7.58
CA ASN A 415 10.24 -8.90 6.67
C ASN A 415 10.49 -10.22 7.40
N GLY A 416 10.84 -10.19 8.70
CA GLY A 416 10.92 -11.39 9.53
C GLY A 416 9.54 -12.04 9.68
N HIS A 417 8.51 -11.23 9.90
CA HIS A 417 7.14 -11.64 10.18
C HIS A 417 6.30 -11.87 8.92
N ILE A 418 6.50 -11.07 7.88
CA ILE A 418 5.78 -11.20 6.60
C ILE A 418 6.81 -11.18 5.47
N ASN A 419 6.85 -12.24 4.65
CA ASN A 419 7.86 -12.38 3.60
C ASN A 419 7.36 -11.79 2.26
N ALA A 420 7.27 -10.46 2.19
CA ALA A 420 6.91 -9.75 0.97
C ALA A 420 8.04 -9.78 -0.09
N PRO A 421 7.74 -9.78 -1.40
CA PRO A 421 8.76 -9.67 -2.43
C PRO A 421 9.54 -8.35 -2.38
N ALA A 422 10.78 -8.38 -2.84
CA ALA A 422 11.69 -7.24 -2.89
C ALA A 422 12.42 -7.22 -4.25
N GLN A 423 11.74 -6.73 -5.30
CA GLN A 423 12.27 -6.69 -6.66
C GLN A 423 13.16 -5.47 -6.91
N GLU A 424 12.78 -4.31 -6.37
CA GLU A 424 13.53 -3.04 -6.53
C GLU A 424 13.71 -2.32 -5.18
N GLY A 425 14.24 -3.06 -4.20
CA GLY A 425 14.44 -2.59 -2.83
C GLY A 425 13.43 -3.18 -1.84
N ASN A 426 13.55 -2.75 -0.58
CA ASN A 426 12.77 -3.32 0.51
C ASN A 426 11.25 -3.10 0.29
N VAL A 427 10.48 -4.18 0.18
CA VAL A 427 9.02 -4.16 -0.08
C VAL A 427 8.64 -3.29 -1.29
N VAL A 428 9.46 -3.33 -2.35
CA VAL A 428 9.16 -2.74 -3.66
C VAL A 428 9.02 -3.86 -4.67
N TYR A 429 7.82 -4.06 -5.19
CA TYR A 429 7.52 -5.19 -6.06
C TYR A 429 6.25 -4.96 -6.88
N SER A 430 6.02 -5.84 -7.85
CA SER A 430 4.80 -5.88 -8.64
C SER A 430 4.36 -7.32 -8.84
N TYR A 431 3.06 -7.53 -9.00
CA TYR A 431 2.50 -8.82 -9.37
C TYR A 431 1.23 -8.64 -10.20
N ASP A 432 0.90 -9.67 -10.98
CA ASP A 432 -0.33 -9.75 -11.75
C ASP A 432 -1.40 -10.53 -10.99
N TYR A 433 -2.62 -10.04 -11.06
CA TYR A 433 -3.82 -10.77 -10.66
C TYR A 433 -4.84 -10.67 -11.79
N GLY A 434 -4.77 -11.61 -12.73
CA GLY A 434 -5.63 -11.58 -13.91
C GLY A 434 -5.45 -10.30 -14.73
N MET A 435 -6.50 -9.49 -14.77
CA MET A 435 -6.59 -8.24 -15.52
C MET A 435 -6.00 -7.03 -14.80
N VAL A 436 -5.36 -7.21 -13.64
CA VAL A 436 -4.78 -6.11 -12.87
C VAL A 436 -3.30 -6.34 -12.64
N LYS A 437 -2.50 -5.30 -12.84
CA LYS A 437 -1.14 -5.21 -12.31
C LYS A 437 -1.12 -4.35 -11.05
N PHE A 438 -0.69 -4.96 -9.95
CA PHE A 438 -0.40 -4.27 -8.70
C PHE A 438 1.06 -3.84 -8.69
N ILE A 439 1.32 -2.58 -8.36
CA ILE A 439 2.67 -1.99 -8.30
C ILE A 439 2.87 -1.38 -6.91
N MET A 440 3.71 -2.01 -6.10
CA MET A 440 3.89 -1.75 -4.69
C MET A 440 5.18 -0.95 -4.49
N LEU A 441 5.06 0.26 -3.98
CA LEU A 441 6.17 1.19 -3.74
C LEU A 441 6.39 1.37 -2.24
N ASN A 442 7.63 1.70 -1.87
CA ASN A 442 8.04 1.98 -0.49
C ASN A 442 8.50 3.43 -0.39
N LEU A 443 7.55 4.29 -0.03
CA LEU A 443 7.81 5.72 0.06
C LEU A 443 8.67 6.09 1.26
N GLU A 444 8.68 5.32 2.35
CA GLU A 444 9.61 5.51 3.47
C GLU A 444 11.06 5.33 3.01
N ALA A 445 11.34 4.27 2.26
CA ALA A 445 12.67 4.03 1.71
C ALA A 445 13.08 5.11 0.68
N SER A 446 12.13 5.64 -0.09
CA SER A 446 12.38 6.68 -1.09
C SER A 446 12.46 8.09 -0.51
N ARG A 447 11.95 8.30 0.70
CA ARG A 447 11.90 9.61 1.38
C ARG A 447 13.30 10.18 1.58
N TYR A 448 14.21 9.34 2.06
CA TYR A 448 15.56 9.77 2.45
C TYR A 448 16.63 9.53 1.37
N SER A 449 16.27 8.88 0.25
CA SER A 449 17.23 8.47 -0.79
C SER A 449 16.72 8.84 -2.18
N THR A 450 17.40 9.79 -2.82
CA THR A 450 17.13 10.18 -4.21
C THR A 450 17.35 9.03 -5.19
N ASP A 451 18.33 8.17 -4.93
CA ASP A 451 18.60 6.96 -5.72
C ASP A 451 17.47 5.93 -5.60
N SER A 452 17.01 5.66 -4.37
CA SER A 452 15.85 4.79 -4.12
C SER A 452 14.61 5.32 -4.83
N ARG A 453 14.35 6.63 -4.74
CA ARG A 453 13.24 7.27 -5.42
C ARG A 453 13.33 7.17 -6.95
N ALA A 454 14.51 7.37 -7.53
CA ALA A 454 14.72 7.24 -8.97
C ALA A 454 14.54 5.80 -9.47
N LYS A 455 15.02 4.81 -8.72
CA LYS A 455 14.85 3.38 -9.03
C LYS A 455 13.39 2.96 -8.96
N GLN A 456 12.67 3.37 -7.91
CA GLN A 456 11.24 3.11 -7.78
C GLN A 456 10.42 3.81 -8.88
N GLU A 457 10.80 5.02 -9.32
CA GLU A 457 10.18 5.65 -10.49
C GLU A 457 10.41 4.84 -11.77
N ALA A 458 11.65 4.40 -12.03
CA ALA A 458 11.96 3.60 -13.20
C ALA A 458 11.19 2.27 -13.19
N PHE A 459 11.08 1.65 -12.01
CA PHE A 459 10.27 0.46 -11.78
C PHE A 459 8.79 0.69 -12.07
N LEU A 460 8.20 1.76 -11.52
CA LEU A 460 6.82 2.17 -11.80
C LEU A 460 6.58 2.32 -13.30
N ARG A 461 7.43 3.09 -14.00
CA ARG A 461 7.28 3.32 -15.45
C ARG A 461 7.34 2.02 -16.25
N ALA A 462 8.29 1.14 -15.92
CA ALA A 462 8.42 -0.16 -16.59
C ALA A 462 7.18 -1.04 -16.38
N LYS A 463 6.70 -1.13 -15.13
CA LYS A 463 5.54 -1.96 -14.78
C LYS A 463 4.23 -1.41 -15.33
N THR A 464 4.04 -0.10 -15.33
CA THR A 464 2.89 0.51 -16.00
C THR A 464 2.90 0.26 -17.50
N ALA A 465 4.06 0.39 -18.17
CA ALA A 465 4.16 0.09 -19.60
C ALA A 465 3.81 -1.38 -19.92
N GLU A 466 4.29 -2.33 -19.11
CA GLU A 466 3.92 -3.75 -19.21
C GLU A 466 2.39 -3.95 -19.06
N ALA A 467 1.77 -3.30 -18.07
CA ALA A 467 0.33 -3.41 -17.81
C ALA A 467 -0.51 -2.83 -18.95
N LYS A 468 -0.17 -1.62 -19.42
CA LYS A 468 -0.90 -0.94 -20.51
C LYS A 468 -0.77 -1.72 -21.82
N ALA A 469 0.40 -2.28 -22.12
CA ALA A 469 0.59 -3.17 -23.27
C ALA A 469 -0.26 -4.45 -23.19
N ALA A 470 -0.58 -4.92 -21.98
CA ALA A 470 -1.43 -6.07 -21.73
C ALA A 470 -2.93 -5.73 -21.55
N GLY A 471 -3.33 -4.45 -21.66
CA GLY A 471 -4.70 -4.01 -21.42
C GLY A 471 -5.17 -4.21 -19.97
N GLN A 472 -4.24 -4.25 -19.01
CA GLN A 472 -4.55 -4.45 -17.60
C GLN A 472 -4.88 -3.13 -16.91
N TRP A 473 -5.69 -3.19 -15.85
CA TRP A 473 -5.76 -2.13 -14.86
C TRP A 473 -4.42 -2.02 -14.12
N THR A 474 -4.13 -0.83 -13.61
CA THR A 474 -2.93 -0.43 -12.88
C THR A 474 -3.34 0.10 -11.51
N ILE A 475 -3.00 -0.66 -10.48
CA ILE A 475 -3.23 -0.27 -9.08
C ILE A 475 -1.88 -0.07 -8.42
N VAL A 476 -1.58 1.15 -7.99
CA VAL A 476 -0.35 1.49 -7.28
C VAL A 476 -0.63 1.51 -5.77
N GLY A 477 0.26 0.89 -5.00
CA GLY A 477 0.17 0.80 -3.56
C GLY A 477 1.37 1.44 -2.86
N PHE A 478 1.12 2.31 -1.87
CA PHE A 478 2.14 2.79 -0.93
C PHE A 478 1.48 3.37 0.33
N HIS A 479 2.20 3.42 1.45
CA HIS A 479 1.55 3.72 2.72
C HIS A 479 1.10 5.19 2.88
N LYS A 480 1.96 6.19 2.65
CA LYS A 480 1.58 7.58 2.93
C LYS A 480 0.45 8.09 2.07
N SER A 481 -0.54 8.69 2.72
CA SER A 481 -1.61 9.41 2.06
C SER A 481 -1.13 10.71 1.43
N LEU A 482 -0.93 10.72 0.10
CA LEU A 482 -0.70 11.95 -0.64
C LEU A 482 -1.95 12.82 -0.51
N TYR A 483 -3.09 12.38 -1.02
CA TYR A 483 -4.37 13.08 -0.90
C TYR A 483 -5.23 12.42 0.18
N THR A 484 -5.70 13.21 1.14
CA THR A 484 -6.46 12.75 2.31
C THR A 484 -7.34 13.87 2.85
N GLY A 485 -8.27 13.54 3.73
CA GLY A 485 -9.15 14.47 4.45
C GLY A 485 -8.66 14.88 5.85
N ALA A 486 -7.52 14.37 6.33
CA ALA A 486 -7.08 14.57 7.71
C ALA A 486 -5.66 15.15 7.85
N SER A 487 -5.04 14.91 9.01
CA SER A 487 -4.00 15.77 9.57
C SER A 487 -2.65 15.70 8.88
N HIS A 488 -2.31 14.57 8.25
CA HIS A 488 -1.01 14.36 7.62
C HIS A 488 -0.92 14.97 6.21
N ILE A 489 -2.00 15.55 5.68
CA ILE A 489 -2.00 16.23 4.37
C ILE A 489 -0.93 17.35 4.27
N THR A 490 -0.60 17.98 5.41
CA THR A 490 0.35 19.10 5.51
C THR A 490 1.76 18.69 5.90
N ASP A 491 2.03 17.39 6.10
CA ASP A 491 3.33 16.96 6.58
C ASP A 491 4.38 17.13 5.48
N SER A 492 5.56 17.64 5.86
CA SER A 492 6.58 18.07 4.88
C SER A 492 6.99 16.97 3.90
N ASP A 493 7.08 15.74 4.39
CA ASP A 493 7.41 14.55 3.61
C ASP A 493 6.24 14.06 2.74
N VAL A 494 4.99 14.23 3.18
CA VAL A 494 3.81 14.00 2.34
C VAL A 494 3.75 15.03 1.21
N ILE A 495 4.04 16.30 1.50
CA ILE A 495 4.13 17.37 0.49
C ILE A 495 5.23 17.05 -0.54
N ASP A 496 6.42 16.65 -0.09
CA ASP A 496 7.53 16.28 -0.97
C ASP A 496 7.21 15.05 -1.83
N ALA A 497 6.57 14.04 -1.24
CA ALA A 497 6.10 12.87 -1.96
C ALA A 497 5.03 13.25 -3.00
N ARG A 498 4.06 14.10 -2.64
CA ARG A 498 2.98 14.55 -3.54
C ARG A 498 3.53 15.30 -4.74
N LYS A 499 4.47 16.23 -4.52
CA LYS A 499 5.16 16.98 -5.58
C LYS A 499 5.84 16.07 -6.60
N PHE A 500 6.44 14.98 -6.13
CA PHE A 500 7.20 14.08 -6.99
C PHE A 500 6.31 13.05 -7.67
N TRP A 501 5.47 12.35 -6.90
CA TRP A 501 4.74 11.18 -7.34
C TRP A 501 3.39 11.50 -7.98
N GLY A 502 2.65 12.49 -7.45
CA GLY A 502 1.30 12.84 -7.93
C GLY A 502 1.24 13.10 -9.44
N PRO A 503 2.06 14.02 -9.98
CA PRO A 503 2.12 14.27 -11.42
C PRO A 503 2.53 13.05 -12.25
N LYS A 504 3.38 12.17 -11.73
CA LYS A 504 3.85 10.97 -12.46
C LYS A 504 2.76 9.91 -12.55
N PHE A 505 1.95 9.73 -11.51
CA PHE A 505 0.81 8.80 -11.59
C PHE A 505 -0.23 9.26 -12.60
N ALA A 506 -0.51 10.58 -12.65
CA ALA A 506 -1.36 11.16 -13.68
C ALA A 506 -0.75 11.07 -15.09
N GLU A 507 0.55 11.36 -15.25
CA GLU A 507 1.27 11.22 -16.52
C GLU A 507 1.20 9.80 -17.07
N LEU A 508 1.34 8.81 -16.19
CA LEU A 508 1.32 7.38 -16.53
C LEU A 508 -0.08 6.80 -16.65
N ASP A 509 -1.11 7.62 -16.46
CA ASP A 509 -2.51 7.20 -16.52
C ASP A 509 -2.78 6.02 -15.57
N ILE A 510 -2.31 6.13 -14.33
CA ILE A 510 -2.59 5.11 -13.31
C ILE A 510 -4.09 5.15 -12.98
N ASP A 511 -4.73 3.98 -12.91
CA ASP A 511 -6.19 3.93 -12.69
C ASP A 511 -6.52 4.16 -11.20
N MET A 512 -5.72 3.60 -10.28
CA MET A 512 -5.96 3.69 -8.84
C MET A 512 -4.70 3.72 -7.98
N VAL A 513 -4.77 4.44 -6.85
CA VAL A 513 -3.72 4.54 -5.83
C VAL A 513 -4.29 4.19 -4.45
N LEU A 514 -3.75 3.17 -3.78
CA LEU A 514 -4.20 2.68 -2.46
C LEU A 514 -3.21 3.05 -1.34
N GLN A 515 -3.69 3.71 -0.27
CA GLN A 515 -2.87 4.34 0.78
C GLN A 515 -3.40 4.14 2.21
N GLY A 516 -2.54 4.14 3.22
CA GLY A 516 -2.94 4.13 4.64
C GLY A 516 -2.61 5.45 5.31
N HIS A 517 -1.96 5.39 6.47
CA HIS A 517 -1.33 6.48 7.22
C HIS A 517 -2.29 7.44 7.91
N ASP A 518 -3.23 8.00 7.16
CA ASP A 518 -4.26 8.88 7.72
C ASP A 518 -5.45 8.01 8.13
N HIS A 519 -5.78 8.01 9.44
CA HIS A 519 -6.78 7.13 10.03
C HIS A 519 -8.22 7.59 9.76
N VAL A 520 -8.52 7.78 8.49
CA VAL A 520 -9.79 8.24 7.93
C VAL A 520 -10.02 7.54 6.60
N TYR A 521 -11.28 7.40 6.22
CA TYR A 521 -11.62 6.97 4.88
C TYR A 521 -11.71 8.17 3.97
N SER A 522 -11.06 8.12 2.81
CA SER A 522 -11.28 9.14 1.79
C SER A 522 -10.97 8.63 0.38
N ARG A 523 -11.65 9.17 -0.63
CA ARG A 523 -11.40 8.82 -2.03
C ARG A 523 -11.72 9.93 -3.02
N GLY A 524 -10.94 10.06 -4.09
CA GLY A 524 -11.25 11.00 -5.17
C GLY A 524 -10.28 10.92 -6.35
N PHE A 525 -10.75 11.37 -7.51
CA PHE A 525 -9.97 11.41 -8.74
C PHE A 525 -9.17 12.71 -8.84
N ILE A 526 -7.85 12.63 -8.92
CA ILE A 526 -6.96 13.81 -8.88
C ILE A 526 -6.07 13.87 -10.11
N ASN A 527 -6.09 14.99 -10.82
CA ASN A 527 -5.26 15.20 -12.01
C ASN A 527 -3.82 15.62 -11.66
N ALA A 528 -2.96 15.76 -12.68
CA ALA A 528 -1.56 16.16 -12.50
C ALA A 528 -1.38 17.54 -11.83
N ALA A 529 -2.39 18.42 -11.90
CA ALA A 529 -2.39 19.73 -11.25
C ALA A 529 -2.86 19.67 -9.79
N GLY A 530 -3.19 18.48 -9.26
CA GLY A 530 -3.67 18.26 -7.90
C GLY A 530 -5.12 18.70 -7.67
N GLU A 531 -5.90 18.84 -8.74
CA GLU A 531 -7.32 19.21 -8.70
C GLU A 531 -8.21 17.97 -8.79
N ASN A 532 -9.39 18.04 -8.16
CA ASN A 532 -10.42 17.01 -8.35
C ASN A 532 -10.90 17.05 -9.81
N ALA A 533 -10.75 15.92 -10.51
CA ALA A 533 -11.04 15.78 -11.94
C ALA A 533 -12.54 15.79 -12.27
N LYS A 534 -13.41 15.58 -11.27
CA LYS A 534 -14.88 15.56 -11.40
C LYS A 534 -15.33 14.71 -12.59
N PRO A 535 -15.02 13.40 -12.58
CA PRO A 535 -15.30 12.53 -13.71
C PRO A 535 -16.80 12.46 -14.02
N THR A 536 -17.11 12.07 -15.26
CA THR A 536 -18.50 11.91 -15.69
C THR A 536 -19.12 10.68 -15.03
N VAL A 537 -20.38 10.82 -14.63
CA VAL A 537 -21.18 9.73 -14.07
C VAL A 537 -22.19 9.31 -15.14
N GLY A 538 -22.19 8.02 -15.47
CA GLY A 538 -23.17 7.40 -16.36
C GLY A 538 -24.58 7.43 -15.78
N SER A 539 -25.59 7.18 -16.62
CA SER A 539 -26.99 7.09 -16.16
C SER A 539 -27.25 5.89 -15.24
N ASP A 540 -26.38 4.90 -15.26
CA ASP A 540 -26.35 3.76 -14.34
C ASP A 540 -25.70 4.09 -12.98
N GLY A 541 -25.26 5.34 -12.78
CA GLY A 541 -24.62 5.80 -11.56
C GLY A 541 -23.14 5.40 -11.44
N LYS A 542 -22.56 4.76 -12.47
CA LYS A 542 -21.15 4.38 -12.48
C LYS A 542 -20.29 5.53 -12.98
N VAL A 543 -19.09 5.66 -12.45
CA VAL A 543 -18.13 6.69 -12.83
C VAL A 543 -17.32 6.17 -14.01
N ASN A 544 -17.24 6.95 -15.10
CA ASN A 544 -16.30 6.66 -16.18
C ASN A 544 -14.91 7.06 -15.72
N ASP A 545 -13.96 6.14 -15.86
CA ASP A 545 -12.57 6.33 -15.47
C ASP A 545 -11.95 7.49 -16.26
N PRO A 546 -11.56 8.61 -15.59
CA PRO A 546 -11.02 9.76 -16.29
C PRO A 546 -9.56 9.53 -16.66
N ALA A 547 -9.21 9.81 -17.92
CA ALA A 547 -7.82 9.80 -18.37
C ALA A 547 -6.95 10.74 -17.51
N ASN A 548 -5.75 10.28 -17.15
CA ASN A 548 -4.72 11.03 -16.44
C ASN A 548 -5.15 11.58 -15.06
N ALA A 549 -6.14 10.95 -14.41
CA ALA A 549 -6.59 11.36 -13.08
C ALA A 549 -6.88 10.13 -12.20
N PRO A 550 -5.86 9.51 -11.59
CA PRO A 550 -6.02 8.31 -10.77
C PRO A 550 -7.03 8.49 -9.64
N LEU A 551 -7.75 7.43 -9.31
CA LEU A 551 -8.53 7.36 -8.07
C LEU A 551 -7.60 7.14 -6.87
N TYR A 552 -7.40 8.16 -6.06
CA TYR A 552 -6.70 8.03 -4.78
C TYR A 552 -7.65 7.54 -3.71
N MET A 553 -7.21 6.58 -2.89
CA MET A 553 -7.98 6.05 -1.77
C MET A 553 -7.15 5.95 -0.50
N VAL A 554 -7.81 6.23 0.63
CA VAL A 554 -7.35 5.96 1.99
C VAL A 554 -8.39 5.07 2.65
N GLY A 555 -7.97 3.89 3.13
CA GLY A 555 -8.85 2.79 3.48
C GLY A 555 -9.67 2.94 4.77
N GLY A 556 -9.37 3.95 5.59
CA GLY A 556 -9.85 4.03 6.97
C GLY A 556 -9.13 3.09 7.92
N HIS A 557 -9.23 3.37 9.22
CA HIS A 557 -8.52 2.63 10.26
C HIS A 557 -9.13 1.24 10.52
N ALA A 558 -8.37 0.17 10.33
CA ALA A 558 -8.83 -1.19 10.60
C ALA A 558 -8.82 -1.54 12.11
N GLY A 559 -7.96 -0.87 12.90
CA GLY A 559 -7.72 -1.12 14.32
C GLY A 559 -8.52 -0.23 15.29
N GLY A 560 -8.00 -0.09 16.52
CA GLY A 560 -8.65 0.64 17.63
C GLY A 560 -7.90 1.85 18.20
N LEU A 561 -6.71 2.17 17.66
CA LEU A 561 -5.79 3.15 18.24
C LEU A 561 -6.24 4.63 18.19
N LYS A 562 -6.43 5.18 17.00
CA LYS A 562 -6.53 6.62 16.74
C LYS A 562 -7.44 6.86 15.54
N TRP A 563 -8.21 7.94 15.57
CA TRP A 563 -8.94 8.46 14.43
C TRP A 563 -8.62 9.94 14.30
N TYR A 564 -8.38 10.40 13.09
CA TYR A 564 -7.94 11.77 12.86
C TYR A 564 -9.10 12.68 12.47
N SER A 565 -9.05 13.91 12.96
CA SER A 565 -10.02 14.95 12.64
C SER A 565 -9.61 15.68 11.36
N GLN A 566 -10.59 16.32 10.72
CA GLN A 566 -10.34 17.21 9.59
C GLN A 566 -9.36 18.32 9.98
N LYS A 567 -8.45 18.65 9.06
CA LYS A 567 -7.47 19.73 9.27
C LYS A 567 -7.58 20.77 8.17
N ASN A 568 -7.60 22.04 8.58
CA ASN A 568 -7.43 23.15 7.64
C ASN A 568 -5.97 23.18 7.18
N TYR A 569 -5.76 23.36 5.88
CA TYR A 569 -4.42 23.43 5.29
C TYR A 569 -4.21 24.78 4.58
N THR A 570 -2.95 25.17 4.50
CA THR A 570 -2.50 26.30 3.69
C THR A 570 -1.62 25.75 2.58
N VAL A 571 -1.92 26.08 1.33
CA VAL A 571 -1.10 25.67 0.19
C VAL A 571 0.29 26.26 0.32
N THR A 572 1.30 25.39 0.32
CA THR A 572 2.70 25.80 0.30
C THR A 572 3.16 26.00 -1.15
N ALA A 573 4.07 26.95 -1.40
CA ALA A 573 4.58 27.21 -2.74
C ALA A 573 5.13 25.93 -3.41
N GLY A 574 4.65 25.67 -4.63
CA GLY A 574 5.04 24.50 -5.45
C GLY A 574 4.40 23.18 -5.05
N ASP A 575 3.52 23.14 -4.04
CA ASP A 575 2.68 21.99 -3.74
C ASP A 575 1.55 21.88 -4.81
N PRO A 576 1.32 20.71 -5.43
CA PRO A 576 0.18 20.49 -6.32
C PRO A 576 -1.19 20.69 -5.66
N LEU A 577 -1.30 20.71 -4.32
CA LEU A 577 -2.56 21.07 -3.68
C LEU A 577 -3.02 22.48 -4.08
N THR A 578 -4.30 22.61 -4.44
CA THR A 578 -4.88 23.92 -4.75
C THR A 578 -5.58 24.53 -3.54
N ALA A 579 -5.70 25.87 -3.51
CA ALA A 579 -6.39 26.57 -2.42
C ALA A 579 -7.89 26.23 -2.37
N ASN A 580 -8.42 25.73 -3.49
CA ASN A 580 -9.79 25.26 -3.65
C ASN A 580 -9.83 23.73 -3.68
N TYR A 581 -8.91 23.02 -3.02
CA TYR A 581 -9.02 21.58 -2.89
C TYR A 581 -10.32 21.27 -2.14
N SER A 582 -11.36 21.08 -2.95
CA SER A 582 -12.67 20.61 -2.55
C SER A 582 -12.46 19.14 -2.28
N PHE A 583 -12.68 18.75 -1.03
CA PHE A 583 -12.38 17.42 -0.52
C PHE A 583 -12.77 16.33 -1.52
N LEU A 584 -11.92 15.30 -1.52
CA LEU A 584 -12.14 13.98 -2.09
C LEU A 584 -13.65 13.64 -2.17
N ASP A 585 -14.09 13.06 -3.28
CA ASP A 585 -15.50 12.74 -3.59
C ASP A 585 -16.26 12.11 -2.40
N LYS A 586 -15.54 11.37 -1.55
CA LYS A 586 -16.00 10.98 -0.21
C LYS A 586 -14.88 11.17 0.81
N ASN A 587 -15.22 11.69 1.99
CA ASN A 587 -14.30 11.88 3.12
C ASN A 587 -15.01 11.63 4.46
N SER A 588 -14.47 10.76 5.30
CA SER A 588 -15.11 10.38 6.56
C SER A 588 -15.00 11.42 7.67
N THR A 589 -14.08 12.38 7.56
CA THR A 589 -14.00 13.46 8.54
C THR A 589 -15.23 14.38 8.48
N ASP A 590 -15.83 14.53 7.30
CA ASP A 590 -17.08 15.29 7.12
C ASP A 590 -18.25 14.63 7.90
N ASP A 591 -18.15 13.32 8.12
CA ASP A 591 -19.09 12.51 8.88
C ASP A 591 -18.64 12.28 10.34
N GLN A 592 -17.66 13.05 10.84
CA GLN A 592 -17.12 12.99 12.21
C GLN A 592 -16.57 11.59 12.58
N SER A 593 -15.78 10.98 11.68
CA SER A 593 -15.17 9.66 11.92
C SER A 593 -14.30 9.59 13.18
N ASP A 594 -13.69 10.71 13.57
CA ASP A 594 -12.93 10.88 14.81
C ASP A 594 -13.76 10.69 16.08
N ILE A 595 -15.04 11.08 16.04
CA ILE A 595 -15.99 10.91 17.14
C ILE A 595 -16.63 9.52 17.10
N LYS A 596 -16.96 9.03 15.89
CA LYS A 596 -17.64 7.74 15.73
C LYS A 596 -16.73 6.56 16.10
N GLN A 597 -15.44 6.65 15.80
CA GLN A 597 -14.43 5.64 16.15
C GLN A 597 -14.79 4.24 15.63
N GLU A 598 -15.09 4.17 14.34
CA GLU A 598 -15.53 2.95 13.66
C GLU A 598 -14.37 2.21 12.99
N GLN A 599 -14.49 0.90 12.92
CA GLN A 599 -13.62 -0.01 12.19
C GLN A 599 -14.06 -0.09 10.74
N TRP A 600 -13.08 -0.21 9.84
CA TRP A 600 -13.29 -0.21 8.39
C TRP A 600 -12.96 -1.54 7.74
N VAL A 601 -13.79 -1.93 6.77
CA VAL A 601 -13.51 -3.02 5.84
C VAL A 601 -13.94 -2.58 4.44
N THR A 602 -13.00 -2.55 3.48
CA THR A 602 -13.31 -2.19 2.09
C THR A 602 -13.17 -3.40 1.17
N GLU A 603 -14.22 -3.72 0.43
CA GLU A 603 -14.23 -4.80 -0.57
C GLU A 603 -14.09 -4.22 -1.97
N PHE A 604 -13.21 -4.83 -2.76
CA PHE A 604 -13.07 -4.58 -4.20
C PHE A 604 -13.54 -5.80 -4.96
N THR A 605 -14.46 -5.61 -5.91
CA THR A 605 -14.80 -6.61 -6.93
C THR A 605 -14.32 -6.08 -8.27
N VAL A 606 -13.43 -6.82 -8.92
CA VAL A 606 -12.78 -6.40 -10.16
C VAL A 606 -13.21 -7.30 -11.31
N THR A 607 -13.54 -6.67 -12.42
CA THR A 607 -13.83 -7.28 -13.72
C THR A 607 -12.98 -6.62 -14.80
N ASP A 608 -13.04 -7.13 -16.03
CA ASP A 608 -12.29 -6.52 -17.12
C ASP A 608 -12.77 -5.10 -17.44
N GLU A 609 -14.04 -4.79 -17.16
CA GLU A 609 -14.66 -3.52 -17.53
C GLU A 609 -14.81 -2.57 -16.34
N GLU A 610 -14.93 -3.11 -15.12
CA GLU A 610 -15.34 -2.34 -13.94
C GLU A 610 -14.60 -2.76 -12.66
N ILE A 611 -14.35 -1.77 -11.79
CA ILE A 611 -13.94 -1.95 -10.39
C ILE A 611 -15.06 -1.41 -9.49
N THR A 612 -15.69 -2.30 -8.72
CA THR A 612 -16.68 -1.95 -7.70
C THR A 612 -16.05 -1.99 -6.31
N ILE A 613 -16.26 -0.92 -5.56
CA ILE A 613 -15.72 -0.66 -4.22
C ILE A 613 -16.91 -0.54 -3.28
N ASN A 614 -16.92 -1.35 -2.21
CA ASN A 614 -17.87 -1.23 -1.12
C ASN A 614 -17.11 -1.07 0.19
N SER A 615 -17.26 0.08 0.85
CA SER A 615 -16.63 0.36 2.15
C SER A 615 -17.66 0.25 3.26
N TYR A 616 -17.39 -0.60 4.23
CA TYR A 616 -18.27 -0.89 5.35
C TYR A 616 -17.66 -0.41 6.67
N CYS A 617 -18.53 0.07 7.55
CA CYS A 617 -18.17 0.48 8.90
C CYS A 617 -18.93 -0.36 9.93
N PHE A 618 -18.32 -0.56 11.09
CA PHE A 618 -18.98 -1.03 12.29
C PHE A 618 -18.26 -0.47 13.51
N LYS A 619 -18.90 -0.54 14.69
CA LYS A 619 -18.29 -0.08 15.94
C LYS A 619 -18.10 -1.25 16.90
N TYR A 620 -16.90 -1.38 17.40
CA TYR A 620 -16.54 -2.30 18.47
C TYR A 620 -16.15 -1.51 19.73
N ASN A 621 -16.76 -1.89 20.86
CA ASN A 621 -16.45 -1.31 22.15
C ASN A 621 -15.49 -2.22 22.93
N THR A 622 -14.28 -1.74 23.13
CA THR A 622 -13.18 -2.51 23.76
C THR A 622 -13.36 -2.70 25.26
N THR A 623 -14.19 -1.88 25.92
CA THR A 623 -14.54 -2.01 27.34
C THR A 623 -15.60 -3.08 27.57
N SER A 624 -16.66 -3.07 26.76
CA SER A 624 -17.71 -4.11 26.85
C SER A 624 -17.37 -5.38 26.07
N ASP A 625 -16.30 -5.36 25.28
CA ASP A 625 -15.82 -6.48 24.47
C ASP A 625 -16.88 -6.97 23.46
N THR A 626 -17.59 -6.02 22.81
CA THR A 626 -18.72 -6.33 21.93
C THR A 626 -18.82 -5.37 20.73
N ILE A 627 -19.38 -5.86 19.63
CA ILE A 627 -19.82 -5.02 18.51
C ILE A 627 -21.10 -4.29 18.94
N THR A 628 -21.06 -2.95 18.93
CA THR A 628 -22.16 -2.09 19.40
C THR A 628 -22.94 -1.48 18.25
N THR A 629 -22.31 -1.28 17.09
CA THR A 629 -22.98 -0.91 15.84
C THR A 629 -22.82 -2.05 14.84
N PRO A 630 -23.92 -2.68 14.37
CA PRO A 630 -23.84 -3.66 13.29
C PRO A 630 -23.19 -3.07 12.04
N GLN A 631 -22.53 -3.93 11.25
CA GLN A 631 -21.88 -3.51 10.02
C GLN A 631 -22.89 -2.91 9.04
N TYR A 632 -22.55 -1.76 8.45
CA TYR A 632 -23.35 -1.06 7.45
C TYR A 632 -22.47 -0.56 6.30
N LEU A 633 -23.06 -0.43 5.11
CA LEU A 633 -22.40 0.13 3.94
C LEU A 633 -22.26 1.64 4.14
N TYR A 634 -21.04 2.13 4.21
CA TYR A 634 -20.72 3.55 4.37
C TYR A 634 -20.62 4.26 3.01
N ASP A 635 -19.95 3.63 2.05
CA ASP A 635 -19.76 4.17 0.71
C ASP A 635 -19.67 3.08 -0.35
N THR A 636 -20.11 3.41 -1.56
CA THR A 636 -20.01 2.55 -2.74
C THR A 636 -19.60 3.37 -3.96
N LEU A 637 -18.69 2.83 -4.75
CA LEU A 637 -18.26 3.41 -6.02
C LEU A 637 -18.08 2.28 -7.03
N THR A 638 -18.56 2.46 -8.26
CA THR A 638 -18.16 1.61 -9.39
C THR A 638 -17.52 2.49 -10.44
N VAL A 639 -16.27 2.15 -10.78
CA VAL A 639 -15.49 2.80 -11.84
C VAL A 639 -15.50 1.89 -13.05
N LYS A 640 -15.82 2.44 -14.22
CA LYS A 640 -15.88 1.74 -15.49
C LYS A 640 -14.78 2.26 -16.41
N ARG A 641 -14.04 1.39 -17.10
CA ARG A 641 -13.06 1.82 -18.09
C ARG A 641 -13.72 2.71 -19.14
N ASP A 642 -13.09 3.84 -19.43
CA ASP A 642 -13.39 4.59 -20.65
C ASP A 642 -12.65 3.90 -21.81
N VAL A 643 -13.30 2.90 -22.42
CA VAL A 643 -12.71 2.21 -23.58
C VAL A 643 -12.94 3.11 -24.79
N ALA A 644 -11.89 3.82 -25.20
CA ALA A 644 -11.91 4.63 -26.42
C ALA A 644 -12.28 3.74 -27.61
N ILE A 645 -13.40 4.07 -28.26
CA ILE A 645 -13.76 3.45 -29.54
C ILE A 645 -12.74 3.97 -30.55
N THR A 646 -12.08 3.05 -31.24
CA THR A 646 -11.15 3.37 -32.33
C THR A 646 -11.73 2.90 -33.66
N ALA A 647 -11.36 3.58 -34.74
CA ALA A 647 -11.78 3.25 -36.09
C ALA A 647 -10.58 3.01 -37.01
N ASP A 648 -10.67 1.91 -37.76
CA ASP A 648 -9.63 1.42 -38.67
C ASP A 648 -10.21 1.24 -40.08
N ILE A 649 -9.34 1.27 -41.09
CA ILE A 649 -9.72 0.93 -42.47
C ILE A 649 -8.80 -0.12 -43.06
N GLY A 650 -9.36 -1.30 -43.33
CA GLY A 650 -8.66 -2.42 -43.96
C GLY A 650 -9.14 -2.64 -45.39
N GLY A 651 -8.22 -2.88 -46.32
CA GLY A 651 -8.52 -3.29 -47.69
C GLY A 651 -7.90 -4.65 -48.00
N SER A 652 -8.43 -5.35 -49.00
CA SER A 652 -7.70 -6.46 -49.62
C SER A 652 -6.38 -5.93 -50.20
N ASN A 653 -5.25 -6.62 -50.00
CA ASN A 653 -4.04 -6.34 -50.77
C ASN A 653 -4.38 -6.36 -52.26
N LEU A 654 -4.07 -5.27 -52.96
CA LEU A 654 -4.55 -4.96 -54.30
C LEU A 654 -3.58 -5.48 -55.35
N GLY A 655 -3.81 -6.69 -55.85
CA GLY A 655 -3.24 -7.03 -57.15
C GLY A 655 -3.62 -5.99 -58.23
N VAL A 656 -3.03 -6.15 -59.42
CA VAL A 656 -3.29 -5.29 -60.58
C VAL A 656 -4.79 -5.27 -60.92
N ALA A 657 -5.41 -4.10 -60.79
CA ALA A 657 -6.79 -3.87 -61.23
C ALA A 657 -6.80 -3.07 -62.53
N ASP A 658 -7.24 -3.69 -63.62
CA ASP A 658 -7.39 -3.03 -64.91
C ASP A 658 -8.36 -1.85 -64.83
N ILE A 659 -8.26 -0.92 -65.79
CA ILE A 659 -9.30 0.10 -65.99
C ILE A 659 -10.64 -0.63 -66.15
N ASN A 660 -11.62 -0.23 -65.33
CA ASN A 660 -12.92 -0.86 -65.10
C ASN A 660 -13.01 -2.02 -64.08
N GLY A 661 -11.90 -2.45 -63.46
CA GLY A 661 -11.89 -3.38 -62.33
C GLY A 661 -12.45 -2.76 -61.04
N GLU A 662 -12.88 -3.61 -60.10
CA GLU A 662 -13.42 -3.19 -58.80
C GLU A 662 -12.46 -3.50 -57.65
N VAL A 663 -12.38 -2.59 -56.68
CA VAL A 663 -11.58 -2.71 -55.45
C VAL A 663 -12.42 -2.37 -54.23
N THR A 664 -12.17 -3.02 -53.09
CA THR A 664 -13.01 -2.88 -51.89
C THR A 664 -12.23 -2.54 -50.63
N TYR A 665 -12.80 -1.66 -49.81
CA TYR A 665 -12.25 -1.24 -48.51
C TYR A 665 -13.32 -1.41 -47.44
N THR A 666 -12.92 -1.89 -46.27
CA THR A 666 -13.78 -2.13 -45.12
C THR A 666 -13.35 -1.21 -43.99
N ALA A 667 -14.27 -0.38 -43.51
CA ALA A 667 -14.10 0.35 -42.26
C ALA A 667 -14.58 -0.53 -41.09
N SER A 668 -13.80 -0.55 -40.03
CA SER A 668 -14.06 -1.32 -38.82
C SER A 668 -13.96 -0.43 -37.60
N LEU A 669 -14.72 -0.77 -36.55
CA LEU A 669 -14.68 -0.12 -35.25
C LEU A 669 -14.30 -1.13 -34.18
N ASN A 670 -13.53 -0.71 -33.18
CA ASN A 670 -13.16 -1.54 -32.04
C ASN A 670 -13.98 -1.15 -30.81
N ASP A 671 -14.33 -2.13 -29.99
CA ASP A 671 -14.88 -1.95 -28.65
C ASP A 671 -16.20 -1.16 -28.61
N LEU A 672 -17.12 -1.51 -29.52
CA LEU A 672 -18.45 -0.92 -29.62
C LEU A 672 -19.29 -1.19 -28.36
N HIS A 673 -19.91 -0.14 -27.81
CA HIS A 673 -20.72 -0.26 -26.61
C HIS A 673 -22.12 0.37 -26.77
N ASN A 674 -23.14 -0.45 -27.09
CA ASN A 674 -24.53 -0.03 -27.36
C ASN A 674 -24.70 0.92 -28.57
N ALA A 675 -23.82 0.81 -29.57
CA ALA A 675 -23.83 1.67 -30.75
C ALA A 675 -25.07 1.39 -31.60
N ASN A 676 -25.88 2.41 -31.87
CA ASN A 676 -27.13 2.26 -32.62
C ASN A 676 -27.14 3.01 -33.96
N ALA A 677 -26.18 3.91 -34.17
CA ALA A 677 -25.92 4.47 -35.49
C ALA A 677 -24.42 4.73 -35.70
N PHE A 678 -24.00 4.74 -36.96
CA PHE A 678 -22.61 4.94 -37.38
C PHE A 678 -22.57 5.88 -38.57
N ASN A 679 -21.67 6.86 -38.54
CA ASN A 679 -21.36 7.73 -39.66
C ASN A 679 -19.90 7.53 -40.07
N VAL A 680 -19.69 6.87 -41.20
CA VAL A 680 -18.35 6.55 -41.71
C VAL A 680 -18.12 7.29 -43.02
N GLU A 681 -16.99 8.01 -43.14
CA GLU A 681 -16.57 8.69 -44.37
C GLU A 681 -15.12 8.32 -44.72
N VAL A 682 -14.88 8.06 -46.01
CA VAL A 682 -13.55 7.93 -46.59
C VAL A 682 -13.29 9.01 -47.62
N SER A 683 -12.04 9.48 -47.72
CA SER A 683 -11.55 10.23 -48.87
C SER A 683 -10.76 9.33 -49.82
N TYR A 684 -10.87 9.57 -51.11
CA TYR A 684 -10.18 8.84 -52.17
C TYR A 684 -9.84 9.75 -53.34
N ASP A 685 -8.83 9.38 -54.15
CA ASP A 685 -8.51 10.10 -55.38
C ASP A 685 -9.60 9.86 -56.44
N ASN A 686 -10.44 10.87 -56.68
CA ASN A 686 -11.53 10.77 -57.64
C ASN A 686 -11.07 10.90 -59.11
N SER A 687 -9.80 11.20 -59.38
CA SER A 687 -9.24 11.12 -60.73
C SER A 687 -8.95 9.68 -61.12
N VAL A 688 -8.71 8.80 -60.14
CA VAL A 688 -8.34 7.39 -60.31
C VAL A 688 -9.50 6.45 -60.00
N LEU A 689 -10.27 6.72 -58.94
CA LEU A 689 -11.35 5.85 -58.45
C LEU A 689 -12.74 6.48 -58.61
N GLU A 690 -13.74 5.63 -58.80
CA GLU A 690 -15.16 5.98 -58.79
C GLU A 690 -15.91 5.08 -57.82
N LEU A 691 -16.63 5.66 -56.85
CA LEU A 691 -17.46 4.88 -55.93
C LEU A 691 -18.59 4.18 -56.69
N VAL A 692 -18.60 2.85 -56.65
CA VAL A 692 -19.67 2.01 -57.23
C VAL A 692 -20.76 1.77 -56.19
N LYS A 693 -20.35 1.37 -54.98
CA LYS A 693 -21.26 0.93 -53.94
C LYS A 693 -20.69 1.19 -52.55
N SER A 694 -21.54 1.59 -51.62
CA SER A 694 -21.27 1.54 -50.18
C SER A 694 -22.36 0.69 -49.54
N GLU A 695 -21.98 -0.25 -48.69
CA GLU A 695 -22.92 -1.13 -47.99
C GLU A 695 -22.54 -1.31 -46.52
N SER A 696 -23.53 -1.44 -45.65
CA SER A 696 -23.28 -1.85 -44.28
C SER A 696 -23.07 -3.35 -44.22
N LEU A 697 -22.20 -3.77 -43.32
CA LEU A 697 -21.97 -5.18 -42.99
C LEU A 697 -22.78 -5.65 -41.77
N LEU A 698 -23.71 -4.81 -41.28
CA LEU A 698 -24.50 -5.05 -40.08
C LEU A 698 -25.95 -5.44 -40.45
N ASN A 699 -26.51 -6.40 -39.69
CA ASN A 699 -27.87 -6.90 -39.89
C ASN A 699 -28.95 -5.89 -39.44
N GLY A 700 -30.10 -5.87 -40.10
CA GLY A 700 -31.28 -5.11 -39.64
C GLY A 700 -31.15 -3.58 -39.77
N THR A 701 -30.53 -3.13 -40.85
CA THR A 701 -30.04 -1.75 -40.99
C THR A 701 -30.84 -0.90 -41.98
N ILE A 702 -30.87 0.42 -41.73
CA ILE A 702 -31.44 1.45 -42.62
C ILE A 702 -30.31 2.38 -43.05
N PHE A 703 -30.21 2.70 -44.35
CA PHE A 703 -29.12 3.52 -44.90
C PHE A 703 -29.60 4.66 -45.78
N THR A 704 -28.78 5.71 -45.87
CA THR A 704 -28.80 6.67 -46.97
C THR A 704 -27.39 6.78 -47.55
N SER A 705 -27.25 6.76 -48.88
CA SER A 705 -25.97 6.95 -49.57
C SER A 705 -25.88 8.40 -50.06
N PRO A 706 -25.12 9.29 -49.41
CA PRO A 706 -24.78 10.55 -50.01
C PRO A 706 -23.72 10.32 -51.09
N LYS A 707 -24.13 10.34 -52.37
CA LYS A 707 -23.19 10.59 -53.48
C LYS A 707 -22.67 12.03 -53.37
N ASN A 708 -21.35 12.22 -53.42
CA ASN A 708 -20.76 13.53 -53.69
C ASN A 708 -19.52 13.42 -54.61
N SER A 709 -19.44 14.36 -55.55
CA SER A 709 -18.59 14.47 -56.73
C SER A 709 -17.19 15.06 -56.47
N THR A 710 -16.57 14.82 -55.30
CA THR A 710 -15.30 15.48 -54.91
C THR A 710 -14.28 14.57 -54.19
N GLY A 711 -14.35 13.25 -54.36
CA GLY A 711 -13.35 12.33 -53.75
C GLY A 711 -13.62 11.99 -52.28
N LYS A 712 -14.90 11.97 -51.90
CA LYS A 712 -15.37 11.48 -50.60
C LYS A 712 -16.52 10.51 -50.77
N ALA A 713 -16.57 9.47 -49.95
CA ALA A 713 -17.64 8.50 -49.90
C ALA A 713 -18.04 8.30 -48.44
N GLY A 714 -19.33 8.43 -48.14
CA GLY A 714 -19.85 8.25 -46.79
C GLY A 714 -21.01 7.28 -46.73
N LEU A 715 -21.21 6.67 -45.57
CA LEU A 715 -22.39 5.89 -45.25
C LEU A 715 -22.84 6.20 -43.81
N LEU A 716 -24.09 6.63 -43.67
CA LEU A 716 -24.78 6.68 -42.40
C LEU A 716 -25.60 5.41 -42.25
N VAL A 717 -25.35 4.64 -41.20
CA VAL A 717 -25.99 3.37 -40.90
C VAL A 717 -26.72 3.49 -39.56
N GLY A 718 -28.02 3.21 -39.53
CA GLY A 718 -28.75 2.95 -38.29
C GLY A 718 -29.01 1.46 -38.12
N VAL A 719 -28.90 0.93 -36.90
CA VAL A 719 -29.23 -0.47 -36.54
C VAL A 719 -30.46 -0.49 -35.63
N SER A 720 -31.36 -1.46 -35.83
CA SER A 720 -32.62 -1.53 -35.09
C SER A 720 -32.45 -1.90 -33.61
N ASN A 721 -31.35 -2.56 -33.26
CA ASN A 721 -30.95 -2.90 -31.90
C ASN A 721 -29.51 -2.42 -31.68
N GLY A 722 -29.21 -1.81 -30.52
CA GLY A 722 -27.85 -1.39 -30.19
C GLY A 722 -26.85 -2.54 -30.25
N ILE A 723 -25.66 -2.27 -30.76
CA ILE A 723 -24.57 -3.24 -30.91
C ILE A 723 -23.58 -3.04 -29.76
N THR A 724 -23.33 -4.10 -29.01
CA THR A 724 -22.27 -4.18 -28.02
C THR A 724 -21.34 -5.33 -28.39
N LYS A 725 -20.07 -5.03 -28.67
CA LYS A 725 -19.08 -6.01 -29.09
C LYS A 725 -17.66 -5.53 -28.78
N THR A 726 -16.91 -6.35 -28.06
CA THR A 726 -15.48 -6.14 -27.80
C THR A 726 -14.64 -6.54 -29.02
N GLY A 727 -13.55 -5.80 -29.25
CA GLY A 727 -12.65 -5.96 -30.39
C GLY A 727 -13.24 -5.54 -31.74
N LYS A 728 -12.56 -5.95 -32.82
CA LYS A 728 -12.82 -5.49 -34.19
C LYS A 728 -14.19 -5.90 -34.73
N THR A 729 -14.92 -4.91 -35.22
CA THR A 729 -16.21 -5.08 -35.89
C THR A 729 -16.23 -4.35 -37.21
N ASP A 730 -16.34 -5.09 -38.32
CA ASP A 730 -16.50 -4.52 -39.65
C ASP A 730 -17.90 -3.91 -39.79
N VAL A 731 -17.97 -2.61 -40.13
CA VAL A 731 -19.23 -1.85 -40.10
C VAL A 731 -19.69 -1.41 -41.50
N VAL A 732 -18.76 -1.03 -42.37
CA VAL A 732 -19.06 -0.50 -43.71
C VAL A 732 -18.06 -1.04 -44.74
N LYS A 733 -18.55 -1.44 -45.90
CA LYS A 733 -17.75 -1.79 -47.08
C LYS A 733 -17.98 -0.78 -48.19
N PHE A 734 -16.89 -0.22 -48.71
CA PHE A 734 -16.84 0.66 -49.88
C PHE A 734 -16.28 -0.11 -51.07
N THR A 735 -16.94 -0.02 -52.23
CA THR A 735 -16.51 -0.62 -53.50
C THR A 735 -16.30 0.48 -54.52
N PHE A 736 -15.12 0.51 -55.12
CA PHE A 736 -14.72 1.49 -56.13
C PHE A 736 -14.38 0.81 -57.44
N LYS A 737 -14.67 1.49 -58.54
CA LYS A 737 -14.23 1.15 -59.89
C LYS A 737 -13.01 1.98 -60.26
N VAL A 738 -12.03 1.37 -60.91
CA VAL A 738 -10.86 2.07 -61.44
C VAL A 738 -11.22 2.80 -62.74
N LYS A 739 -11.11 4.13 -62.75
CA LYS A 739 -11.37 5.00 -63.91
C LYS A 739 -10.11 5.35 -64.71
N ASN A 740 -8.99 5.50 -64.02
CA ASN A 740 -7.74 5.97 -64.62
C ASN A 740 -6.54 5.35 -63.91
N THR A 741 -5.33 5.53 -64.47
CA THR A 741 -4.07 5.05 -63.89
C THR A 741 -3.47 6.06 -62.93
N ALA A 742 -2.65 5.59 -61.99
CA ALA A 742 -1.86 6.43 -61.08
C ALA A 742 -0.39 6.00 -61.05
N ALA A 743 0.48 6.85 -60.49
CA ALA A 743 1.88 6.52 -60.26
C ALA A 743 2.06 5.52 -59.11
N TYR A 744 3.24 4.88 -59.03
CA TYR A 744 3.47 3.82 -58.06
C TYR A 744 3.27 4.27 -56.61
N GLY A 745 2.37 3.59 -55.88
CA GLY A 745 2.03 3.89 -54.48
C GLY A 745 1.34 5.24 -54.24
N SER A 746 0.69 5.82 -55.25
CA SER A 746 0.15 7.20 -55.16
C SER A 746 -1.35 7.33 -54.89
N THR A 747 -2.14 6.25 -55.00
CA THR A 747 -3.58 6.33 -54.70
C THR A 747 -3.81 6.01 -53.23
N GLU A 748 -4.42 6.92 -52.47
CA GLU A 748 -4.74 6.67 -51.05
C GLU A 748 -6.26 6.65 -50.84
N VAL A 749 -6.74 5.68 -50.07
CA VAL A 749 -8.06 5.74 -49.42
C VAL A 749 -7.83 5.95 -47.93
N LYS A 750 -8.36 7.04 -47.40
CA LYS A 750 -8.20 7.42 -46.00
C LYS A 750 -9.56 7.48 -45.32
N LEU A 751 -9.66 6.88 -44.13
CA LEU A 751 -10.79 7.11 -43.25
C LEU A 751 -10.73 8.56 -42.73
N THR A 752 -11.72 9.37 -43.09
CA THR A 752 -11.77 10.80 -42.74
C THR A 752 -12.79 11.10 -41.66
N LYS A 753 -13.73 10.18 -41.43
CA LYS A 753 -14.73 10.31 -40.38
C LYS A 753 -15.19 8.94 -39.88
N ALA A 754 -15.28 8.79 -38.57
CA ALA A 754 -16.01 7.73 -37.91
C ALA A 754 -16.68 8.34 -36.67
N ASP A 755 -18.01 8.46 -36.70
CA ASP A 755 -18.79 8.79 -35.50
C ASP A 755 -19.72 7.62 -35.19
N THR A 756 -19.97 7.42 -33.91
CA THR A 756 -20.97 6.49 -33.41
C THR A 756 -22.00 7.26 -32.62
N ALA A 757 -23.26 6.90 -32.76
CA ALA A 757 -24.30 7.35 -31.84
C ALA A 757 -24.72 6.20 -30.94
N PHE A 758 -25.08 6.56 -29.71
CA PHE A 758 -25.58 5.65 -28.69
C PHE A 758 -26.93 6.14 -28.17
N LEU A 759 -27.85 5.21 -27.94
CA LEU A 759 -29.10 5.52 -27.25
C LEU A 759 -28.86 5.59 -25.75
N THR A 760 -29.29 6.71 -25.17
CA THR A 760 -29.48 6.88 -23.73
C THR A 760 -30.97 7.07 -23.44
N ASP A 761 -31.35 6.99 -22.17
CA ASP A 761 -32.73 7.24 -21.72
C ASP A 761 -33.21 8.68 -22.05
N THR A 762 -32.29 9.58 -22.39
CA THR A 762 -32.55 10.99 -22.73
C THR A 762 -32.47 11.29 -24.22
N GLY A 763 -32.22 10.29 -25.07
CA GLY A 763 -32.13 10.44 -26.53
C GLY A 763 -30.88 9.81 -27.13
N SER A 764 -30.53 10.18 -28.36
CA SER A 764 -29.29 9.75 -29.00
C SER A 764 -28.16 10.72 -28.66
N LYS A 765 -26.99 10.23 -28.25
CA LYS A 765 -25.76 11.03 -28.12
C LYS A 765 -24.74 10.58 -29.15
N ASP A 766 -24.13 11.54 -29.83
CA ASP A 766 -23.02 11.30 -30.75
C ASP A 766 -21.70 11.27 -29.97
N ALA A 767 -20.86 10.28 -30.24
CA ALA A 767 -19.47 10.22 -29.84
C ALA A 767 -18.59 10.23 -31.09
N ALA A 768 -17.60 11.12 -31.10
CA ALA A 768 -16.53 11.07 -32.09
C ALA A 768 -15.62 9.88 -31.77
N VAL A 769 -15.38 9.02 -32.75
CA VAL A 769 -14.45 7.90 -32.62
C VAL A 769 -13.04 8.41 -32.86
N GLU A 770 -12.05 7.91 -32.12
CA GLU A 770 -10.67 8.23 -32.43
C GLU A 770 -10.28 7.55 -33.75
N ILE A 771 -10.09 8.35 -34.79
CA ILE A 771 -9.68 7.88 -36.12
C ILE A 771 -8.17 7.68 -36.05
N GLY A 772 -7.72 6.44 -36.20
CA GLY A 772 -6.29 6.14 -36.27
C GLY A 772 -5.59 6.94 -37.40
N THR A 773 -4.26 6.97 -37.39
CA THR A 773 -3.48 7.56 -38.52
C THR A 773 -3.57 6.71 -39.80
N GLU A 774 -4.39 5.67 -39.80
CA GLU A 774 -4.49 4.66 -40.83
C GLU A 774 -4.93 5.24 -42.18
N LYS A 775 -4.22 4.82 -43.21
CA LYS A 775 -4.55 5.04 -44.61
C LYS A 775 -4.26 3.74 -45.34
N VAL A 776 -5.08 3.39 -46.32
CA VAL A 776 -4.77 2.30 -47.24
C VAL A 776 -4.25 2.92 -48.52
N THR A 777 -2.94 2.79 -48.75
CA THR A 777 -2.33 3.11 -50.04
C THR A 777 -2.60 1.97 -51.00
N THR A 778 -3.01 2.35 -52.20
CA THR A 778 -3.49 1.50 -53.28
C THR A 778 -2.64 1.73 -54.50
N GLU A 779 -2.16 0.63 -55.07
CA GLU A 779 -1.37 0.63 -56.28
C GLU A 779 -2.30 0.35 -57.46
N ILE A 780 -2.57 1.37 -58.30
CA ILE A 780 -3.49 1.25 -59.44
C ILE A 780 -2.71 1.51 -60.73
N TYR A 781 -2.43 0.45 -61.50
CA TYR A 781 -1.74 0.54 -62.79
C TYR A 781 -2.53 -0.11 -63.92
N THR A 782 -2.23 0.34 -65.14
CA THR A 782 -2.31 -0.54 -66.31
C THR A 782 -1.00 -1.34 -66.39
N TYR A 783 -1.03 -2.53 -67.01
CA TYR A 783 0.18 -3.32 -67.26
C TYR A 783 1.28 -2.53 -68.00
N ILE A 784 0.92 -1.50 -68.78
CA ILE A 784 1.87 -0.61 -69.45
C ILE A 784 2.66 0.25 -68.46
N HIS A 785 1.99 0.86 -67.49
CA HIS A 785 2.67 1.67 -66.45
C HIS A 785 3.46 0.82 -65.45
N ALA A 786 3.00 -0.40 -65.15
CA ALA A 786 3.75 -1.33 -64.33
C ALA A 786 5.03 -1.82 -65.05
N SER A 787 4.95 -2.02 -66.37
CA SER A 787 6.08 -2.54 -67.18
C SER A 787 7.04 -1.46 -67.68
N ASP A 788 6.64 -0.18 -67.69
CA ASP A 788 7.51 0.99 -67.94
C ASP A 788 8.29 1.34 -66.67
N ILE A 789 9.30 0.53 -66.38
CA ILE A 789 10.06 0.64 -65.13
C ILE A 789 10.93 1.90 -65.11
N ASN A 790 11.25 2.46 -66.28
CA ASN A 790 12.07 3.67 -66.39
C ASN A 790 11.24 4.97 -66.34
N GLY A 791 9.92 4.89 -66.53
CA GLY A 791 8.97 5.99 -66.41
C GLY A 791 8.92 6.94 -67.62
N ASP A 792 9.30 6.48 -68.82
CA ASP A 792 9.29 7.30 -70.05
C ASP A 792 7.99 7.20 -70.86
N ASN A 793 6.99 6.51 -70.32
CA ASN A 793 5.70 6.16 -70.91
C ASN A 793 5.78 5.26 -72.14
N LYS A 794 6.87 4.50 -72.31
CA LYS A 794 7.01 3.52 -73.37
C LYS A 794 7.47 2.20 -72.76
N ILE A 795 6.97 1.10 -73.29
CA ILE A 795 7.57 -0.21 -73.01
C ILE A 795 8.55 -0.48 -74.14
N THR A 796 9.85 -0.40 -73.84
CA THR A 796 10.91 -0.63 -74.81
C THR A 796 11.91 -1.67 -74.31
N LEU A 797 12.88 -2.00 -75.17
CA LEU A 797 14.04 -2.81 -74.77
C LEU A 797 14.80 -2.19 -73.58
N ALA A 798 14.67 -0.88 -73.33
CA ALA A 798 15.28 -0.22 -72.18
C ALA A 798 14.65 -0.71 -70.86
N ASP A 799 13.33 -0.84 -70.80
CA ASP A 799 12.59 -1.34 -69.63
C ASP A 799 12.90 -2.81 -69.36
N LEU A 800 12.92 -3.62 -70.42
CA LEU A 800 13.30 -5.02 -70.32
C LEU A 800 14.75 -5.19 -69.88
N SER A 801 15.65 -4.32 -70.33
CA SER A 801 17.06 -4.33 -69.90
C SER A 801 17.20 -3.95 -68.43
N LEU A 802 16.40 -2.98 -67.96
CA LEU A 802 16.39 -2.55 -66.57
C LEU A 802 15.79 -3.64 -65.66
N ALA A 803 14.72 -4.31 -66.11
CA ALA A 803 14.14 -5.47 -65.45
C ALA A 803 15.13 -6.63 -65.36
N LEU A 804 15.83 -6.94 -66.45
CA LEU A 804 16.84 -8.01 -66.49
C LEU A 804 18.01 -7.72 -65.54
N ALA A 805 18.45 -6.47 -65.46
CA ALA A 805 19.53 -6.06 -64.56
C ALA A 805 19.14 -6.22 -63.08
N ASN A 806 17.83 -6.20 -62.77
CA ASN A 806 17.28 -6.30 -61.41
C ASN A 806 16.48 -7.58 -61.19
N TYR A 807 16.65 -8.57 -62.06
CA TYR A 807 15.86 -9.80 -62.17
C TYR A 807 15.86 -10.73 -60.94
N GLN A 808 16.72 -10.45 -59.95
CA GLN A 808 16.76 -11.12 -58.66
C GLN A 808 16.79 -10.12 -57.49
N GLY A 809 16.41 -8.88 -57.75
CA GLY A 809 16.31 -7.82 -56.76
C GLY A 809 15.04 -7.93 -55.92
N ILE A 810 15.02 -7.24 -54.78
CA ILE A 810 13.86 -7.16 -53.88
C ILE A 810 13.06 -5.85 -54.05
N ASP A 811 13.38 -5.07 -55.08
CA ASP A 811 12.66 -3.83 -55.35
C ASP A 811 11.29 -4.17 -55.95
N LYS A 812 10.24 -3.82 -55.21
CA LYS A 812 8.84 -4.12 -55.54
C LYS A 812 8.39 -3.51 -56.87
N LYS A 813 9.10 -2.51 -57.39
CA LYS A 813 8.83 -1.95 -58.73
C LYS A 813 9.05 -2.96 -59.87
N PHE A 814 9.79 -4.03 -59.63
CA PHE A 814 10.07 -5.09 -60.59
C PHE A 814 9.23 -6.35 -60.36
N ASP A 815 8.48 -6.42 -59.26
CA ASP A 815 7.55 -7.51 -58.93
C ASP A 815 6.21 -7.23 -59.62
N ILE A 816 6.17 -7.41 -60.94
CA ILE A 816 5.05 -7.01 -61.79
C ILE A 816 3.78 -7.81 -61.47
N ASN A 817 3.93 -9.07 -61.07
CA ASN A 817 2.80 -9.93 -60.69
C ASN A 817 2.42 -9.81 -59.19
N LEU A 818 3.22 -9.09 -58.40
CA LEU A 818 3.03 -8.80 -56.98
C LEU A 818 2.91 -10.05 -56.10
N ASP A 819 3.58 -11.14 -56.48
CA ASP A 819 3.62 -12.39 -55.70
C ASP A 819 4.62 -12.33 -54.52
N GLY A 820 5.31 -11.20 -54.36
CA GLY A 820 6.33 -10.95 -53.35
C GLY A 820 7.72 -11.42 -53.78
N THR A 821 7.87 -11.92 -55.01
CA THR A 821 9.10 -12.52 -55.52
C THR A 821 9.38 -12.08 -56.95
N VAL A 822 10.32 -11.15 -57.15
CA VAL A 822 10.79 -10.78 -58.50
C VAL A 822 11.46 -12.00 -59.17
N ASN A 823 10.84 -12.55 -60.20
CA ASN A 823 11.26 -13.80 -60.84
C ASN A 823 11.01 -13.83 -62.37
N THR A 824 11.19 -15.01 -62.98
CA THR A 824 11.07 -15.22 -64.45
C THR A 824 9.70 -14.82 -64.97
N ALA A 825 8.65 -15.00 -64.17
CA ALA A 825 7.30 -14.62 -64.53
C ALA A 825 7.19 -13.10 -64.78
N ASP A 826 7.72 -12.26 -63.88
CA ASP A 826 7.68 -10.80 -64.02
C ASP A 826 8.40 -10.33 -65.29
N TYR A 827 9.58 -10.90 -65.53
CA TYR A 827 10.36 -10.62 -66.73
C TYR A 827 9.62 -11.03 -68.01
N ILE A 828 8.98 -12.21 -68.01
CA ILE A 828 8.20 -12.72 -69.14
C ILE A 828 6.98 -11.81 -69.41
N ILE A 829 6.34 -11.29 -68.37
CA ILE A 829 5.20 -10.37 -68.51
C ILE A 829 5.64 -9.09 -69.23
N ILE A 830 6.75 -8.48 -68.80
CA ILE A 830 7.32 -7.28 -69.46
C ILE A 830 7.71 -7.59 -70.91
N ALA A 831 8.38 -8.73 -71.16
CA ALA A 831 8.80 -9.15 -72.48
C ALA A 831 7.63 -9.45 -73.43
N GLY A 832 6.55 -10.04 -72.92
CA GLY A 832 5.37 -10.39 -73.71
C GLY A 832 4.67 -9.17 -74.29
N PHE A 833 4.66 -8.05 -73.58
CA PHE A 833 4.06 -6.80 -74.04
C PHE A 833 4.92 -6.07 -75.09
N LEU A 834 6.24 -6.20 -75.03
CA LEU A 834 7.14 -5.69 -76.08
C LEU A 834 6.88 -6.32 -77.46
N ILE A 835 6.32 -7.52 -77.48
CA ILE A 835 6.03 -8.27 -78.71
C ILE A 835 4.60 -7.97 -79.22
N ALA A 836 3.70 -7.50 -78.35
CA ALA A 836 2.30 -7.22 -78.67
C ALA A 836 2.01 -5.75 -79.05
N ALA A 837 2.89 -4.82 -78.66
CA ALA A 837 2.89 -3.41 -79.08
C ALA A 837 3.62 -3.22 -80.43
#